data_AF-A0AAD5QAK2-F1
#
_entry.id   AF-A0AAD5QAK2-F1
#
_cell.length_a   1.000
_cell.length_b   1.000
_cell.length_c   1.000
_cell.angle_alpha   90.00
_cell.angle_beta   90.00
_cell.angle_gamma   90.00
#
_symmetry.space_group_name_H-M   'P 1'
#
loop_
_entity.id
_entity.type
_entity.pdbx_description
1 polymer ?
#
loop_
_entity_poly.entity_id
_entity_poly.type
_entity_poly.pdbx_seq_one_letter_code
_entity_poly.pdbx_strand_id
1 'polypeptide(L)'
;MAETDRGGSTWGRQHAVSAPLPAVDGVHVGSSDGTKLAGDDSSGGKKKRKKKKKTRPQRVQLESQPTSVPPREDENRLEKFRHAAEVHRHVRKYAQSLISPGIVLADLCEQLENKNRELVQEAGLQRGIAFPTGCSLNHVAAHYTPNPGDSSSLMHGDVMKLDFGTQVEGCIVDSAFSVAFDPKFDPLLAAVQAATDAGIRAAGIDVRLREVGAAVQEVMESYEVELDGHVYPVKVIRNLCGHNIQPYRIHGHKSVPCLDNGDNTKMEEGEVFAIETFGSTGRGYVVEALECSHYGRVFDAPYVPITLARPKRLLSHLTRTFGTLAFCRRWLEREDGGSSTINPKGAKQEKYLMALKQLVNAGIVEEYPALADVKGSFTAQYEHTILLRPSCKENMAGEFPSGSQSFMGSPVDAASAVIPSGAQELRLPSRRRRSTRQKVTGAQRSDTFCVFVPRWAFCLFWWAILSFHVAVGAFAWLVTLLHRYLADPLHYNAYISLRIPQSSLRFTGSSFFFVSVLHVIAVGSMVFHSLKARELAFESTPRPSSASSKDLSVSRRGLIAALLTTWDRAFGPNGPFGLNGKYFEVAFGLRETLEIVMQTYQAYHLSVSVPRRWINQLAVASIVLNCVGTPVLHVAFRRKRGWRRLLCLVQDAVLDVCSSVVIPVCVIYPYVFKYFDRSVMYFPDALIMDDVWYIDAISENRQILITSTADYMATVMPQLSILGCLATVKQVIKSRRAGVAPQPAGPPRHSATRVVPLGQPEANPRGAEMASSTSSSFWGRLRGLASAQTIRLHRFRQRNERIMHAVLLLWAVVVVSLHVDAEARATHTVRGCRSHVQPWYAAKYACSVMQFNCYSRGIRGDPDELSAELERLEPSALRILVVTHCSALSLPPTIRVFQSMKGIEIYNSSLTAWPSAAAVDAASQKELGYLYLINTTWSQFPEGVFHGRLPPSLTHLIIHGSNFTALPEGLEELWAGRLWVLLAIERTPLQALPPSFCRLSIYQISLAATQLAEIPDHCFDDDMIAINLSGSRLRALPVQESALPSKQMLTMELSALLELPAWFERWLEAGGSAATALYGSPVCASLLARDDANATTWIAEVCGADYQTWEGTYPWQLMLPQRQLDF
;
A
#
# COMPACT_ATOMS: atom_id res chain seq x y z
N MET A 1 28.83 -14.80 57.78
CA MET A 1 27.84 -15.64 58.49
C MET A 1 27.07 -16.37 57.39
N ALA A 2 27.26 -17.66 57.13
CA ALA A 2 27.59 -18.79 58.02
C ALA A 2 26.52 -18.98 59.12
N GLU A 3 25.98 -20.18 59.39
CA GLU A 3 26.37 -21.51 58.87
C GLU A 3 25.23 -22.56 58.90
N THR A 4 25.47 -23.66 58.19
CA THR A 4 24.86 -25.00 58.11
C THR A 4 23.86 -25.57 59.15
N ASP A 5 22.96 -26.43 58.64
CA ASP A 5 22.72 -27.86 59.00
C ASP A 5 21.52 -28.41 59.83
N ARG A 6 20.95 -29.53 59.29
CA ARG A 6 20.29 -30.72 59.91
C ARG A 6 18.94 -30.56 60.68
N GLY A 7 18.07 -31.59 60.75
CA GLY A 7 18.05 -32.92 60.11
C GLY A 7 17.05 -33.95 60.73
N GLY A 8 16.85 -35.12 60.09
CA GLY A 8 16.06 -36.29 60.58
C GLY A 8 15.23 -36.97 59.44
N SER A 9 15.39 -38.25 59.04
CA SER A 9 15.19 -39.57 59.72
C SER A 9 13.71 -40.02 59.78
N THR A 10 13.25 -41.25 59.41
CA THR A 10 13.82 -42.61 59.58
C THR A 10 13.26 -43.71 58.61
N TRP A 11 14.07 -44.74 58.27
CA TRP A 11 13.79 -46.21 58.08
C TRP A 11 12.47 -46.72 57.42
N GLY A 12 12.39 -47.74 56.52
CA GLY A 12 13.24 -48.79 55.87
C GLY A 12 12.38 -49.54 54.80
N ARG A 13 12.52 -50.78 54.26
CA ARG A 13 13.38 -52.01 54.22
C ARG A 13 12.90 -52.89 53.01
N GLN A 14 13.42 -54.04 52.52
CA GLN A 14 14.73 -54.73 52.36
C GLN A 14 14.59 -56.02 51.45
N HIS A 15 15.39 -56.18 50.37
CA HIS A 15 15.80 -57.45 49.66
C HIS A 15 14.74 -58.41 48.99
N ALA A 16 15.04 -59.42 48.13
CA ALA A 16 15.98 -59.57 46.98
C ALA A 16 15.85 -60.93 46.18
N VAL A 17 15.94 -60.90 44.83
CA VAL A 17 16.65 -61.86 43.90
C VAL A 17 16.06 -63.26 43.42
N SER A 18 16.01 -63.42 42.06
CA SER A 18 16.15 -64.58 41.10
C SER A 18 15.20 -65.83 40.96
N ALA A 19 14.65 -66.02 39.72
CA ALA A 19 14.67 -67.16 38.72
C ALA A 19 14.49 -68.67 39.13
N PRO A 20 14.15 -69.67 38.24
CA PRO A 20 14.20 -69.73 36.74
C PRO A 20 13.01 -70.47 35.99
N LEU A 21 13.24 -70.92 34.72
CA LEU A 21 12.33 -71.55 33.71
C LEU A 21 12.15 -73.10 33.82
N PRO A 22 11.13 -73.73 33.16
CA PRO A 22 11.26 -74.35 31.80
C PRO A 22 9.99 -74.23 30.88
N ALA A 23 9.82 -75.07 29.83
CA ALA A 23 8.96 -74.85 28.63
C ALA A 23 8.23 -76.11 28.07
N VAL A 24 7.63 -76.04 26.84
CA VAL A 24 7.40 -77.09 25.76
C VAL A 24 5.97 -77.15 25.11
N ASP A 25 5.93 -77.19 23.75
CA ASP A 25 4.90 -77.62 22.72
C ASP A 25 3.39 -77.21 22.78
N GLY A 26 2.58 -77.21 21.70
CA GLY A 26 2.81 -77.38 20.23
C GLY A 26 1.54 -77.75 19.38
N VAL A 27 1.55 -77.54 18.05
CA VAL A 27 0.68 -78.17 16.97
C VAL A 27 -0.83 -77.75 16.88
N HIS A 28 -1.64 -77.86 15.79
CA HIS A 28 -1.55 -77.57 14.31
C HIS A 28 -2.93 -77.85 13.60
N VAL A 29 -3.26 -77.23 12.42
CA VAL A 29 -4.40 -77.54 11.47
C VAL A 29 -5.86 -77.27 12.00
N GLY A 30 -6.97 -77.02 11.26
CA GLY A 30 -7.36 -76.79 9.83
C GLY A 30 -8.87 -76.32 9.74
N SER A 31 -9.37 -75.65 8.69
CA SER A 31 -10.10 -76.20 7.49
C SER A 31 -11.31 -77.13 7.80
N SER A 32 -12.53 -77.03 7.24
CA SER A 32 -13.20 -76.11 6.27
C SER A 32 -14.76 -76.30 6.27
N ASP A 33 -15.49 -75.56 5.41
CA ASP A 33 -16.89 -75.83 4.93
C ASP A 33 -18.08 -75.69 5.93
N GLY A 34 -19.36 -75.53 5.53
CA GLY A 34 -19.92 -75.16 4.21
C GLY A 34 -21.41 -75.54 4.02
N THR A 35 -22.22 -74.65 3.43
CA THR A 35 -23.62 -74.88 2.87
C THR A 35 -24.80 -75.19 3.84
N LYS A 36 -26.11 -75.02 3.52
CA LYS A 36 -26.93 -74.14 2.62
C LYS A 36 -28.46 -74.46 2.83
N LEU A 37 -29.37 -73.76 2.12
CA LEU A 37 -30.83 -74.04 1.93
C LEU A 37 -31.74 -73.58 3.11
N ALA A 38 -33.04 -73.25 2.97
CA ALA A 38 -33.95 -72.78 1.89
C ALA A 38 -35.24 -72.24 2.60
N GLY A 39 -36.27 -71.59 2.02
CA GLY A 39 -36.63 -71.11 0.67
C GLY A 39 -38.11 -70.62 0.67
N ASP A 40 -38.52 -69.79 -0.30
CA ASP A 40 -39.90 -69.42 -0.73
C ASP A 40 -40.97 -68.95 0.32
N ASP A 41 -42.07 -68.26 0.01
CA ASP A 41 -42.81 -68.05 -1.26
C ASP A 41 -43.38 -66.59 -1.36
N SER A 42 -44.46 -66.36 -2.11
CA SER A 42 -44.67 -65.14 -2.90
C SER A 42 -46.05 -64.43 -2.76
N SER A 43 -46.06 -63.11 -3.02
CA SER A 43 -47.17 -62.33 -3.62
C SER A 43 -46.78 -60.84 -3.77
N GLY A 44 -47.33 -60.11 -4.75
CA GLY A 44 -46.84 -58.76 -5.15
C GLY A 44 -47.91 -57.67 -5.27
N GLY A 45 -47.56 -56.40 -4.92
CA GLY A 45 -48.58 -55.38 -4.60
C GLY A 45 -48.32 -53.86 -4.81
N LYS A 46 -47.37 -53.42 -5.67
CA LYS A 46 -47.27 -52.03 -6.25
C LYS A 46 -47.08 -50.77 -5.33
N LYS A 47 -46.25 -49.83 -5.84
CA LYS A 47 -46.21 -48.33 -5.64
C LYS A 47 -45.61 -47.66 -4.37
N LYS A 48 -44.33 -47.24 -4.52
CA LYS A 48 -43.72 -45.89 -4.25
C LYS A 48 -43.98 -45.08 -2.95
N ARG A 49 -42.84 -44.65 -2.35
CA ARG A 49 -42.54 -43.38 -1.61
C ARG A 49 -43.14 -43.13 -0.20
N LYS A 50 -42.25 -43.03 0.81
CA LYS A 50 -41.99 -41.79 1.59
C LYS A 50 -40.71 -41.88 2.48
N LYS A 51 -40.29 -40.75 3.06
CA LYS A 51 -39.06 -40.54 3.86
C LYS A 51 -39.21 -41.01 5.33
N LYS A 52 -38.09 -41.40 5.97
CA LYS A 52 -37.79 -41.15 7.42
C LYS A 52 -36.28 -40.83 7.55
N LYS A 53 -35.96 -39.64 8.06
CA LYS A 53 -35.44 -39.33 9.42
C LYS A 53 -34.01 -39.86 9.69
N LYS A 54 -33.05 -38.94 9.85
CA LYS A 54 -31.74 -39.18 10.49
C LYS A 54 -31.87 -39.04 12.01
N THR A 55 -31.11 -39.83 12.75
CA THR A 55 -30.78 -39.63 14.17
C THR A 55 -29.25 -39.65 14.33
N ARG A 56 -28.76 -39.14 15.47
CA ARG A 56 -27.34 -38.86 15.76
C ARG A 56 -26.75 -39.99 16.62
N PRO A 57 -25.61 -40.61 16.25
CA PRO A 57 -24.94 -41.58 17.11
C PRO A 57 -24.11 -40.90 18.21
N GLN A 58 -23.85 -41.61 19.30
CA GLN A 58 -23.01 -41.20 20.43
C GLN A 58 -21.55 -41.67 20.29
N ARG A 59 -20.70 -41.16 21.18
CA ARG A 59 -19.27 -41.47 21.33
C ARG A 59 -19.10 -42.85 21.97
N VAL A 60 -18.11 -43.61 21.53
CA VAL A 60 -17.66 -44.86 22.17
C VAL A 60 -16.19 -44.69 22.56
N GLN A 61 -15.85 -45.10 23.78
CA GLN A 61 -14.47 -45.25 24.24
C GLN A 61 -13.97 -46.64 23.85
N LEU A 62 -12.69 -46.78 23.48
CA LEU A 62 -11.99 -48.05 23.54
C LEU A 62 -11.03 -48.01 24.73
N GLU A 63 -11.01 -49.09 25.49
CA GLU A 63 -10.20 -49.27 26.68
C GLU A 63 -9.20 -50.42 26.43
N SER A 64 -7.99 -50.31 26.96
CA SER A 64 -6.84 -51.10 26.54
C SER A 64 -6.52 -52.27 27.47
N GLN A 65 -6.21 -53.45 26.91
CA GLN A 65 -5.41 -54.48 27.57
C GLN A 65 -4.35 -55.09 26.62
N PRO A 66 -3.24 -55.66 27.15
CA PRO A 66 -1.96 -55.63 26.45
C PRO A 66 -1.41 -57.02 26.04
N THR A 67 -0.76 -57.09 24.88
CA THR A 67 0.12 -58.22 24.49
C THR A 67 1.27 -57.76 23.60
N SER A 68 2.41 -58.47 23.71
CA SER A 68 3.68 -58.29 22.99
C SER A 68 4.47 -56.99 23.27
N VAL A 69 5.80 -57.12 23.34
CA VAL A 69 6.74 -56.03 23.66
C VAL A 69 7.07 -55.26 22.37
N PRO A 70 6.93 -53.92 22.34
CA PRO A 70 7.31 -53.12 21.18
C PRO A 70 8.83 -52.91 21.10
N PRO A 71 9.40 -52.71 19.89
CA PRO A 71 10.77 -52.21 19.73
C PRO A 71 10.90 -50.75 20.18
N ARG A 72 12.14 -50.30 20.41
CA ARG A 72 12.50 -48.95 20.90
C ARG A 72 11.83 -47.83 20.07
N GLU A 73 11.02 -46.99 20.70
CA GLU A 73 10.31 -45.91 20.01
C GLU A 73 11.26 -44.80 19.49
N ASP A 74 12.36 -44.52 20.21
CA ASP A 74 13.32 -43.48 19.85
C ASP A 74 14.10 -43.75 18.55
N GLU A 75 14.50 -45.00 18.28
CA GLU A 75 15.34 -45.31 17.10
C GLU A 75 14.57 -45.06 15.79
N ASN A 76 13.29 -45.43 15.76
CA ASN A 76 12.38 -45.20 14.63
C ASN A 76 12.09 -43.69 14.44
N ARG A 77 11.95 -42.92 15.53
CA ARG A 77 11.81 -41.46 15.48
C ARG A 77 13.08 -40.78 14.96
N LEU A 78 14.26 -41.23 15.41
CA LEU A 78 15.57 -40.72 15.00
C LEU A 78 15.85 -40.93 13.50
N GLU A 79 15.52 -42.11 12.96
CA GLU A 79 15.66 -42.39 11.53
C GLU A 79 14.81 -41.46 10.65
N LYS A 80 13.61 -41.07 11.10
CA LYS A 80 12.73 -40.14 10.38
C LYS A 80 13.30 -38.73 10.31
N PHE A 81 13.82 -38.19 11.42
CA PHE A 81 14.54 -36.90 11.40
C PHE A 81 15.78 -36.95 10.50
N ARG A 82 16.59 -38.01 10.59
CA ARG A 82 17.77 -38.19 9.73
C ARG A 82 17.42 -38.25 8.25
N HIS A 83 16.33 -38.93 7.88
CA HIS A 83 15.86 -38.99 6.49
C HIS A 83 15.35 -37.63 5.99
N ALA A 84 14.55 -36.92 6.80
CA ALA A 84 14.10 -35.56 6.48
C ALA A 84 15.29 -34.58 6.31
N ALA A 85 16.32 -34.69 7.16
CA ALA A 85 17.52 -33.87 7.09
C ALA A 85 18.44 -34.21 5.91
N GLU A 86 18.52 -35.49 5.51
CA GLU A 86 19.29 -35.89 4.33
C GLU A 86 18.64 -35.40 3.03
N VAL A 87 17.31 -35.39 2.98
CA VAL A 87 16.57 -34.71 1.91
C VAL A 87 16.81 -33.21 1.96
N HIS A 88 16.74 -32.58 3.12
CA HIS A 88 17.02 -31.15 3.29
C HIS A 88 18.43 -30.78 2.79
N ARG A 89 19.47 -31.53 3.17
CA ARG A 89 20.85 -31.36 2.66
C ARG A 89 20.93 -31.44 1.15
N HIS A 90 20.25 -32.39 0.52
CA HIS A 90 20.22 -32.53 -0.94
C HIS A 90 19.46 -31.39 -1.64
N VAL A 91 18.33 -30.94 -1.10
CA VAL A 91 17.59 -29.77 -1.62
C VAL A 91 18.41 -28.48 -1.45
N ARG A 92 19.08 -28.29 -0.30
CA ARG A 92 20.01 -27.17 -0.04
C ARG A 92 21.14 -27.13 -1.06
N LYS A 93 21.78 -28.27 -1.32
CA LYS A 93 22.85 -28.41 -2.32
C LYS A 93 22.35 -28.17 -3.74
N TYR A 94 21.11 -28.56 -4.06
CA TYR A 94 20.48 -28.24 -5.34
C TYR A 94 20.18 -26.74 -5.46
N ALA A 95 19.68 -26.09 -4.40
CA ALA A 95 19.47 -24.64 -4.36
C ALA A 95 20.73 -23.85 -4.68
N GLN A 96 21.85 -24.21 -4.04
CA GLN A 96 23.17 -23.62 -4.27
C GLN A 96 23.67 -23.76 -5.73
N SER A 97 23.09 -24.67 -6.53
CA SER A 97 23.37 -24.82 -7.97
C SER A 97 22.43 -24.03 -8.91
N LEU A 98 21.33 -23.47 -8.38
CA LEU A 98 20.37 -22.64 -9.12
C LEU A 98 20.53 -21.14 -8.80
N ILE A 99 20.83 -20.82 -7.55
CA ILE A 99 20.80 -19.46 -7.01
C ILE A 99 21.86 -18.59 -7.70
N SER A 100 21.37 -17.57 -8.41
CA SER A 100 22.17 -16.66 -9.22
C SER A 100 21.43 -15.33 -9.44
N PRO A 101 22.13 -14.19 -9.62
CA PRO A 101 21.46 -12.92 -9.87
C PRO A 101 20.60 -12.96 -11.14
N GLY A 102 19.35 -12.54 -11.02
CA GLY A 102 18.33 -12.55 -12.07
C GLY A 102 17.33 -13.70 -11.99
N ILE A 103 17.51 -14.71 -11.12
CA ILE A 103 16.52 -15.77 -10.94
C ILE A 103 15.22 -15.21 -10.32
N VAL A 104 14.07 -15.56 -10.90
CA VAL A 104 12.75 -15.21 -10.35
C VAL A 104 12.50 -16.06 -9.10
N LEU A 105 12.09 -15.42 -8.00
CA LEU A 105 11.94 -16.11 -6.71
C LEU A 105 10.84 -17.18 -6.76
N ALA A 106 9.77 -16.95 -7.53
CA ALA A 106 8.71 -17.94 -7.72
C ALA A 106 9.22 -19.22 -8.40
N ASP A 107 10.06 -19.08 -9.43
CA ASP A 107 10.67 -20.20 -10.16
C ASP A 107 11.69 -20.95 -9.28
N LEU A 108 12.42 -20.22 -8.41
CA LEU A 108 13.32 -20.82 -7.42
C LEU A 108 12.52 -21.64 -6.40
N CYS A 109 11.54 -21.04 -5.74
CA CYS A 109 10.68 -21.74 -4.77
C CYS A 109 10.01 -22.98 -5.39
N GLU A 110 9.43 -22.87 -6.59
CA GLU A 110 8.80 -24.03 -7.22
C GLU A 110 9.80 -25.16 -7.52
N GLN A 111 11.00 -24.87 -8.02
CA GLN A 111 12.02 -25.88 -8.27
C GLN A 111 12.47 -26.59 -6.98
N LEU A 112 12.66 -25.85 -5.90
CA LEU A 112 13.07 -26.40 -4.60
C LEU A 112 11.96 -27.24 -3.95
N GLU A 113 10.73 -26.75 -3.96
CA GLU A 113 9.58 -27.46 -3.42
C GLU A 113 9.27 -28.74 -4.23
N ASN A 114 9.40 -28.70 -5.56
CA ASN A 114 9.27 -29.88 -6.39
C ASN A 114 10.41 -30.89 -6.14
N LYS A 115 11.65 -30.42 -5.92
CA LYS A 115 12.79 -31.30 -5.58
C LYS A 115 12.68 -31.90 -4.18
N ASN A 116 12.11 -31.17 -3.23
CA ASN A 116 11.79 -31.70 -1.89
C ASN A 116 10.76 -32.83 -1.99
N ARG A 117 9.63 -32.60 -2.67
CA ARG A 117 8.60 -33.63 -2.93
C ARG A 117 9.15 -34.88 -3.63
N GLU A 118 10.06 -34.71 -4.59
CA GLU A 118 10.74 -35.81 -5.29
C GLU A 118 11.59 -36.65 -4.32
N LEU A 119 12.46 -36.00 -3.53
CA LEU A 119 13.45 -36.67 -2.69
C LEU A 119 12.88 -37.24 -1.38
N VAL A 120 11.90 -36.57 -0.76
CA VAL A 120 11.18 -37.07 0.42
C VAL A 120 10.18 -38.17 0.09
N GLN A 121 9.85 -38.31 -1.21
CA GLN A 121 8.77 -39.15 -1.74
C GLN A 121 7.42 -38.76 -1.14
N GLU A 122 6.85 -37.64 -1.62
CA GLU A 122 5.59 -37.06 -1.14
C GLU A 122 4.49 -38.13 -0.94
N ALA A 123 3.95 -38.22 0.28
CA ALA A 123 2.96 -39.22 0.69
C ALA A 123 1.83 -38.56 1.51
N GLY A 124 1.39 -37.38 1.06
CA GLY A 124 0.42 -36.55 1.76
C GLY A 124 0.98 -36.09 3.10
N LEU A 125 0.22 -36.28 4.19
CA LEU A 125 0.73 -35.93 5.52
C LEU A 125 1.89 -36.84 5.96
N GLN A 126 2.04 -38.07 5.45
CA GLN A 126 3.11 -38.96 5.94
C GLN A 126 4.51 -38.52 5.52
N ARG A 127 4.67 -37.85 4.37
CA ARG A 127 5.98 -37.41 3.84
C ARG A 127 5.76 -36.18 2.96
N GLY A 128 6.54 -35.13 3.15
CA GLY A 128 6.40 -33.92 2.34
C GLY A 128 7.25 -32.75 2.83
N ILE A 129 6.93 -31.59 2.28
CA ILE A 129 7.43 -30.29 2.76
C ILE A 129 6.71 -29.96 4.08
N ALA A 130 7.42 -29.41 5.07
CA ALA A 130 6.85 -29.07 6.37
C ALA A 130 6.16 -27.68 6.39
N PHE A 131 6.73 -26.73 5.65
CA PHE A 131 6.25 -25.36 5.52
C PHE A 131 6.79 -24.74 4.20
N PRO A 132 6.24 -23.62 3.71
CA PRO A 132 6.61 -23.03 2.42
C PRO A 132 8.06 -22.54 2.35
N THR A 133 8.66 -22.54 1.15
CA THR A 133 10.03 -22.04 0.97
C THR A 133 10.08 -20.52 1.10
N GLY A 134 10.59 -20.02 2.22
CA GLY A 134 10.97 -18.63 2.42
C GLY A 134 12.18 -18.22 1.56
N CYS A 135 12.15 -16.98 1.08
CA CYS A 135 13.19 -16.36 0.25
C CYS A 135 13.31 -14.85 0.55
N SER A 136 13.28 -14.49 1.84
CA SER A 136 13.19 -13.11 2.33
C SER A 136 14.39 -12.24 1.93
N LEU A 137 14.16 -11.05 1.37
CA LEU A 137 15.23 -10.17 0.87
C LEU A 137 15.52 -8.97 1.78
N ASN A 138 16.82 -8.70 1.98
CA ASN A 138 17.36 -7.49 2.63
C ASN A 138 16.77 -7.28 4.03
N HIS A 139 16.18 -6.12 4.31
CA HIS A 139 15.46 -5.81 5.56
C HIS A 139 14.37 -6.81 5.98
N VAL A 140 13.81 -7.61 5.04
CA VAL A 140 12.84 -8.67 5.37
C VAL A 140 13.62 -9.87 5.90
N ALA A 141 13.36 -10.25 7.15
CA ALA A 141 13.98 -11.38 7.83
C ALA A 141 13.29 -12.71 7.46
N ALA A 142 12.01 -12.86 7.79
CA ALA A 142 11.29 -14.14 7.78
C ALA A 142 9.93 -14.08 7.03
N HIS A 143 9.35 -15.25 6.78
CA HIS A 143 7.98 -15.47 6.26
C HIS A 143 7.61 -14.83 4.89
N TYR A 144 8.58 -14.35 4.09
CA TYR A 144 8.29 -13.98 2.70
C TYR A 144 8.51 -15.17 1.75
N THR A 145 7.44 -15.58 1.06
CA THR A 145 7.51 -16.38 -0.16
C THR A 145 6.61 -15.73 -1.22
N PRO A 146 6.98 -15.71 -2.51
CA PRO A 146 6.18 -15.06 -3.55
C PRO A 146 4.77 -15.63 -3.64
N ASN A 147 3.78 -14.75 -3.73
CA ASN A 147 2.39 -15.11 -4.03
C ASN A 147 2.19 -15.28 -5.56
N PRO A 148 1.12 -15.97 -6.01
CA PRO A 148 0.82 -16.10 -7.44
C PRO A 148 0.74 -14.75 -8.17
N GLY A 149 1.61 -14.56 -9.16
CA GLY A 149 1.74 -13.30 -9.92
C GLY A 149 2.84 -12.35 -9.42
N ASP A 150 3.53 -12.68 -8.33
CA ASP A 150 4.79 -12.02 -7.97
C ASP A 150 5.85 -12.33 -9.06
N SER A 151 6.67 -11.33 -9.38
CA SER A 151 7.73 -11.37 -10.39
C SER A 151 9.07 -10.84 -9.86
N SER A 152 9.19 -10.75 -8.54
CA SER A 152 10.44 -10.42 -7.85
C SER A 152 11.55 -11.40 -8.22
N SER A 153 12.73 -10.86 -8.49
CA SER A 153 13.94 -11.63 -8.82
C SER A 153 15.10 -11.20 -7.92
N LEU A 154 15.97 -12.15 -7.65
CA LEU A 154 17.14 -11.97 -6.77
C LEU A 154 18.20 -11.12 -7.47
N MET A 155 18.68 -10.05 -6.83
CA MET A 155 19.71 -9.16 -7.37
C MET A 155 21.09 -9.43 -6.75
N HIS A 156 22.15 -8.94 -7.40
CA HIS A 156 23.53 -9.09 -6.91
C HIS A 156 23.75 -8.44 -5.53
N GLY A 157 23.11 -7.30 -5.28
CA GLY A 157 23.23 -6.55 -4.02
C GLY A 157 22.23 -6.98 -2.94
N ASP A 158 21.53 -8.10 -3.12
CA ASP A 158 20.56 -8.59 -2.14
C ASP A 158 21.18 -9.57 -1.13
N VAL A 159 20.66 -9.55 0.10
CA VAL A 159 20.87 -10.59 1.12
C VAL A 159 19.58 -11.39 1.28
N MET A 160 19.54 -12.57 0.67
CA MET A 160 18.40 -13.49 0.70
C MET A 160 18.55 -14.50 1.85
N LYS A 161 17.50 -14.68 2.64
CA LYS A 161 17.36 -15.83 3.54
C LYS A 161 16.58 -16.91 2.79
N LEU A 162 17.18 -18.08 2.60
CA LEU A 162 16.51 -19.24 2.03
C LEU A 162 16.20 -20.25 3.13
N ASP A 163 14.92 -20.54 3.28
CA ASP A 163 14.34 -21.17 4.45
C ASP A 163 13.28 -22.17 3.98
N PHE A 164 13.35 -23.45 4.37
CA PHE A 164 12.39 -24.47 3.94
C PHE A 164 12.44 -25.76 4.79
N GLY A 165 11.27 -26.28 5.17
CA GLY A 165 11.22 -27.49 6.00
C GLY A 165 10.93 -28.79 5.23
N THR A 166 11.47 -29.91 5.72
CA THR A 166 11.12 -31.28 5.26
C THR A 166 10.53 -32.07 6.41
N GLN A 167 9.51 -32.91 6.20
CA GLN A 167 8.96 -33.76 7.26
C GLN A 167 8.69 -35.20 6.84
N VAL A 168 8.89 -36.10 7.82
CA VAL A 168 8.57 -37.54 7.72
C VAL A 168 7.76 -37.93 8.95
N GLU A 169 6.49 -38.28 8.73
CA GLU A 169 5.49 -38.62 9.75
C GLU A 169 5.39 -37.59 10.89
N GLY A 170 5.50 -36.30 10.54
CA GLY A 170 5.45 -35.19 11.49
C GLY A 170 6.80 -34.89 12.17
N CYS A 171 7.84 -35.69 11.93
CA CYS A 171 9.21 -35.36 12.32
C CYS A 171 9.75 -34.32 11.34
N ILE A 172 9.63 -33.04 11.70
CA ILE A 172 10.02 -31.89 10.88
C ILE A 172 11.50 -31.57 11.08
N VAL A 173 12.22 -31.32 9.99
CA VAL A 173 13.53 -30.67 9.99
C VAL A 173 13.39 -29.28 9.40
N ASP A 174 13.76 -28.32 10.23
CA ASP A 174 13.89 -26.90 10.00
C ASP A 174 15.37 -26.48 9.89
N SER A 175 15.73 -25.62 8.92
CA SER A 175 17.12 -25.14 8.70
C SER A 175 17.25 -24.11 7.55
N ALA A 176 17.11 -22.83 7.86
CA ALA A 176 17.47 -21.73 6.95
C ALA A 176 18.99 -21.48 6.75
N PHE A 177 19.33 -20.78 5.66
CA PHE A 177 20.66 -20.18 5.42
C PHE A 177 20.59 -18.90 4.59
N SER A 178 21.58 -18.02 4.76
CA SER A 178 21.69 -16.76 4.00
C SER A 178 22.53 -16.91 2.73
N VAL A 179 22.20 -16.13 1.71
CA VAL A 179 22.96 -15.97 0.47
C VAL A 179 23.07 -14.49 0.11
N ALA A 180 24.30 -14.08 -0.23
CA ALA A 180 24.62 -12.79 -0.84
C ALA A 180 25.67 -13.01 -1.94
N PHE A 181 25.78 -12.09 -2.90
CA PHE A 181 26.81 -12.15 -3.96
C PHE A 181 27.84 -11.01 -3.87
N ASP A 182 27.49 -9.91 -3.21
CA ASP A 182 28.40 -8.80 -2.90
C ASP A 182 29.18 -9.11 -1.60
N PRO A 183 30.52 -9.31 -1.65
CA PRO A 183 31.31 -9.73 -0.49
C PRO A 183 31.28 -8.77 0.71
N LYS A 184 30.78 -7.54 0.55
CA LYS A 184 30.58 -6.62 1.69
C LYS A 184 29.61 -7.17 2.75
N PHE A 185 28.78 -8.16 2.38
CA PHE A 185 27.87 -8.83 3.31
C PHE A 185 28.50 -10.05 4.01
N ASP A 186 29.69 -10.51 3.61
CA ASP A 186 30.35 -11.68 4.21
C ASP A 186 30.53 -11.55 5.75
N PRO A 187 30.89 -10.38 6.33
CA PRO A 187 30.96 -10.23 7.78
C PRO A 187 29.61 -10.35 8.49
N LEU A 188 28.52 -9.87 7.86
CA LEU A 188 27.15 -10.01 8.39
C LEU A 188 26.70 -11.48 8.38
N LEU A 189 27.00 -12.22 7.31
CA LEU A 189 26.70 -13.65 7.23
C LEU A 189 27.53 -14.44 8.26
N ALA A 190 28.82 -14.13 8.39
CA ALA A 190 29.70 -14.76 9.37
C ALA A 190 29.27 -14.51 10.82
N ALA A 191 28.82 -13.30 11.16
CA ALA A 191 28.30 -12.95 12.49
C ALA A 191 27.09 -13.82 12.87
N VAL A 192 26.10 -13.91 11.97
CA VAL A 192 24.88 -14.71 12.22
C VAL A 192 25.17 -16.19 12.26
N GLN A 193 26.03 -16.72 11.38
CA GLN A 193 26.43 -18.12 11.44
C GLN A 193 27.15 -18.43 12.76
N ALA A 194 28.10 -17.60 13.19
CA ALA A 194 28.82 -17.78 14.44
C ALA A 194 27.91 -17.73 15.68
N ALA A 195 26.90 -16.85 15.67
CA ALA A 195 25.89 -16.74 16.72
C ALA A 195 24.93 -17.94 16.75
N THR A 196 24.47 -18.42 15.59
CA THR A 196 23.70 -19.68 15.50
C THR A 196 24.51 -20.86 16.01
N ASP A 197 25.78 -20.99 15.59
CA ASP A 197 26.67 -22.04 16.08
C ASP A 197 26.93 -21.90 17.61
N ALA A 198 26.90 -20.68 18.16
CA ALA A 198 27.01 -20.43 19.60
C ALA A 198 25.76 -20.89 20.36
N GLY A 199 24.56 -20.55 19.86
CA GLY A 199 23.30 -21.06 20.38
C GLY A 199 23.23 -22.59 20.33
N ILE A 200 23.65 -23.19 19.22
CA ILE A 200 23.72 -24.65 19.06
C ILE A 200 24.73 -25.26 20.04
N ARG A 201 25.89 -24.63 20.28
CA ARG A 201 26.85 -25.08 21.30
C ARG A 201 26.27 -24.99 22.72
N ALA A 202 25.59 -23.90 23.06
CA ALA A 202 25.01 -23.65 24.38
C ALA A 202 23.81 -24.55 24.70
N ALA A 203 22.93 -24.82 23.74
CA ALA A 203 21.72 -25.63 23.91
C ALA A 203 22.01 -27.05 24.44
N GLY A 204 21.17 -27.59 25.31
CA GLY A 204 21.37 -28.93 25.87
C GLY A 204 20.35 -29.27 26.97
N ILE A 205 20.25 -30.53 27.34
CA ILE A 205 19.38 -30.96 28.45
C ILE A 205 19.77 -30.19 29.72
N ASP A 206 18.77 -29.76 30.50
CA ASP A 206 18.88 -28.92 31.70
C ASP A 206 19.35 -27.46 31.50
N VAL A 207 19.74 -27.05 30.29
CA VAL A 207 20.13 -25.65 29.97
C VAL A 207 18.88 -24.76 29.95
N ARG A 208 18.98 -23.54 30.49
CA ARG A 208 17.88 -22.57 30.49
C ARG A 208 17.84 -21.80 29.17
N LEU A 209 16.64 -21.52 28.66
CA LEU A 209 16.46 -20.87 27.35
C LEU A 209 17.17 -19.51 27.27
N ARG A 210 17.17 -18.73 28.36
CA ARG A 210 17.94 -17.47 28.46
C ARG A 210 19.45 -17.61 28.33
N GLU A 211 20.04 -18.76 28.68
CA GLU A 211 21.50 -18.99 28.61
C GLU A 211 21.92 -19.21 27.15
N VAL A 212 21.06 -19.84 26.36
CA VAL A 212 21.23 -19.94 24.89
C VAL A 212 21.13 -18.56 24.26
N GLY A 213 20.13 -17.75 24.65
CA GLY A 213 19.98 -16.38 24.17
C GLY A 213 21.15 -15.46 24.53
N ALA A 214 21.67 -15.54 25.76
CA ALA A 214 22.85 -14.80 26.18
C ALA A 214 24.07 -15.12 25.29
N ALA A 215 24.33 -16.40 25.01
CA ALA A 215 25.44 -16.84 24.16
C ALA A 215 25.25 -16.44 22.68
N VAL A 216 24.00 -16.40 22.18
CA VAL A 216 23.67 -15.87 20.85
C VAL A 216 23.97 -14.37 20.77
N GLN A 217 23.52 -13.59 21.76
CA GLN A 217 23.74 -12.14 21.78
C GLN A 217 25.22 -11.78 21.92
N GLU A 218 25.93 -12.39 22.87
CA GLU A 218 27.36 -12.13 23.12
C GLU A 218 28.20 -12.34 21.85
N VAL A 219 27.93 -13.41 21.11
CA VAL A 219 28.64 -13.69 19.86
C VAL A 219 28.17 -12.76 18.72
N MET A 220 26.87 -12.57 18.53
CA MET A 220 26.34 -11.71 17.46
C MET A 220 26.85 -10.27 17.57
N GLU A 221 26.72 -9.67 18.75
CA GLU A 221 27.00 -8.24 18.97
C GLU A 221 28.49 -7.95 19.17
N SER A 222 29.34 -8.97 19.07
CA SER A 222 30.81 -8.84 18.96
C SER A 222 31.29 -8.52 17.52
N TYR A 223 30.41 -8.60 16.51
CA TYR A 223 30.74 -8.33 15.11
C TYR A 223 30.28 -6.94 14.65
N GLU A 224 31.09 -6.34 13.77
CA GLU A 224 30.76 -5.17 12.99
C GLU A 224 30.90 -5.44 11.49
N VAL A 225 30.16 -4.69 10.66
CA VAL A 225 30.20 -4.79 9.20
C VAL A 225 30.25 -3.39 8.58
N GLU A 226 31.18 -3.18 7.65
CA GLU A 226 31.24 -1.94 6.86
C GLU A 226 30.38 -2.09 5.59
N LEU A 227 29.33 -1.28 5.47
CA LEU A 227 28.49 -1.19 4.29
C LEU A 227 28.56 0.23 3.72
N ASP A 228 29.00 0.33 2.47
CA ASP A 228 29.02 1.57 1.66
C ASP A 228 29.71 2.77 2.36
N GLY A 229 30.77 2.49 3.13
CA GLY A 229 31.56 3.49 3.88
C GLY A 229 31.09 3.78 5.30
N HIS A 230 30.11 3.02 5.82
CA HIS A 230 29.60 3.14 7.18
C HIS A 230 29.72 1.81 7.94
N VAL A 231 30.28 1.85 9.15
CA VAL A 231 30.38 0.69 10.04
C VAL A 231 29.10 0.54 10.86
N TYR A 232 28.54 -0.67 10.87
CA TYR A 232 27.35 -1.05 11.63
C TYR A 232 27.70 -2.18 12.61
N PRO A 233 27.41 -2.06 13.92
CA PRO A 233 27.39 -3.22 14.80
C PRO A 233 26.24 -4.16 14.40
N VAL A 234 26.49 -5.45 14.34
CA VAL A 234 25.44 -6.45 14.04
C VAL A 234 24.59 -6.67 15.28
N LYS A 235 23.29 -6.44 15.18
CA LYS A 235 22.34 -6.57 16.31
C LYS A 235 21.49 -7.82 16.15
N VAL A 236 21.17 -8.48 17.26
CA VAL A 236 20.13 -9.52 17.25
C VAL A 236 18.76 -8.92 16.93
N ILE A 237 17.91 -9.64 16.19
CA ILE A 237 16.51 -9.25 16.01
C ILE A 237 15.71 -9.70 17.24
N ARG A 238 15.59 -8.80 18.23
CA ARG A 238 15.13 -9.09 19.61
C ARG A 238 13.70 -9.61 19.78
N ASN A 239 12.93 -9.67 18.69
CA ASN A 239 11.58 -10.23 18.65
C ASN A 239 11.41 -11.38 17.62
N LEU A 240 12.52 -11.99 17.20
CA LEU A 240 12.56 -13.33 16.60
C LEU A 240 13.25 -14.30 17.56
N CYS A 241 12.78 -15.53 17.60
CA CYS A 241 13.18 -16.57 18.56
C CYS A 241 12.99 -17.94 17.92
N GLY A 242 13.98 -18.83 18.03
CA GLY A 242 13.80 -20.24 17.70
C GLY A 242 12.76 -20.90 18.60
N HIS A 243 12.47 -22.19 18.37
CA HIS A 243 11.33 -22.85 19.00
C HIS A 243 11.57 -24.35 19.19
N ASN A 244 10.88 -24.98 20.17
CA ASN A 244 10.76 -26.43 20.15
C ASN A 244 9.80 -26.89 19.05
N ILE A 245 10.15 -28.00 18.39
CA ILE A 245 9.39 -28.61 17.29
C ILE A 245 8.63 -29.82 17.83
N GLN A 246 7.35 -29.94 17.48
CA GLN A 246 6.49 -31.04 17.88
C GLN A 246 5.90 -31.77 16.64
N PRO A 247 5.40 -33.02 16.78
CA PRO A 247 4.87 -33.77 15.64
C PRO A 247 3.76 -33.00 14.90
N TYR A 248 3.99 -32.68 13.62
CA TYR A 248 3.11 -31.85 12.78
C TYR A 248 2.86 -30.42 13.30
N ARG A 249 3.71 -29.90 14.19
CA ARG A 249 3.58 -28.58 14.81
C ARG A 249 4.95 -27.91 14.86
N ILE A 250 5.13 -26.93 13.97
CA ILE A 250 6.42 -26.24 13.77
C ILE A 250 6.84 -25.47 15.03
N HIS A 251 5.97 -24.58 15.53
CA HIS A 251 6.13 -23.89 16.80
C HIS A 251 5.40 -24.66 17.91
N GLY A 252 6.15 -25.27 18.83
CA GLY A 252 5.62 -26.03 19.96
C GLY A 252 5.04 -25.15 21.07
N HIS A 253 5.76 -25.07 22.19
CA HIS A 253 5.38 -24.35 23.41
C HIS A 253 6.56 -23.68 24.16
N LYS A 254 7.80 -23.87 23.69
CA LYS A 254 9.02 -23.20 24.19
C LYS A 254 9.64 -22.38 23.08
N SER A 255 10.07 -21.16 23.41
CA SER A 255 10.78 -20.26 22.49
C SER A 255 12.22 -20.07 22.96
N VAL A 256 13.18 -20.28 22.07
CA VAL A 256 14.61 -20.06 22.30
C VAL A 256 14.92 -18.59 21.97
N PRO A 257 15.13 -17.72 22.97
CA PRO A 257 15.37 -16.30 22.72
C PRO A 257 16.75 -16.09 22.09
N CYS A 258 16.91 -14.97 21.37
CA CYS A 258 18.19 -14.52 20.84
C CYS A 258 18.97 -13.59 21.79
N LEU A 259 18.47 -13.39 23.02
CA LEU A 259 19.08 -12.59 24.10
C LEU A 259 18.65 -13.12 25.48
N ASP A 260 19.25 -12.61 26.57
CA ASP A 260 18.78 -12.93 27.93
C ASP A 260 17.46 -12.20 28.25
N ASN A 261 16.34 -12.90 28.08
CA ASN A 261 14.99 -12.42 28.41
C ASN A 261 14.55 -12.76 29.85
N GLY A 262 15.42 -13.35 30.66
CA GLY A 262 15.09 -13.83 32.01
C GLY A 262 14.33 -15.16 32.08
N ASP A 263 14.04 -15.84 30.97
CA ASP A 263 13.32 -17.12 30.99
C ASP A 263 14.19 -18.26 31.58
N ASN A 264 13.72 -18.83 32.69
CA ASN A 264 14.38 -19.93 33.39
C ASN A 264 13.81 -21.32 33.01
N THR A 265 12.90 -21.38 32.03
CA THR A 265 12.46 -22.63 31.39
C THR A 265 13.66 -23.39 30.86
N LYS A 266 13.66 -24.72 31.04
CA LYS A 266 14.74 -25.61 30.61
C LYS A 266 14.42 -26.32 29.29
N MET A 267 15.46 -26.64 28.55
CA MET A 267 15.41 -27.67 27.50
C MET A 267 15.44 -29.07 28.13
N GLU A 268 14.61 -29.98 27.64
CA GLU A 268 14.41 -31.33 28.20
C GLU A 268 14.89 -32.45 27.28
N GLU A 269 15.05 -33.65 27.83
CA GLU A 269 15.39 -34.86 27.08
C GLU A 269 14.27 -35.25 26.10
N GLY A 270 14.63 -35.68 24.89
CA GLY A 270 13.70 -36.07 23.84
C GLY A 270 13.07 -34.90 23.07
N GLU A 271 13.32 -33.65 23.47
CA GLU A 271 12.90 -32.46 22.73
C GLU A 271 13.72 -32.24 21.45
N VAL A 272 13.09 -31.55 20.51
CA VAL A 272 13.68 -31.08 19.26
C VAL A 272 13.55 -29.56 19.23
N PHE A 273 14.59 -28.86 18.82
CA PHE A 273 14.61 -27.39 18.73
C PHE A 273 15.10 -26.92 17.37
N ALA A 274 14.39 -25.97 16.78
CA ALA A 274 14.95 -25.03 15.82
C ALA A 274 15.85 -24.05 16.58
N ILE A 275 17.14 -24.03 16.27
CA ILE A 275 18.06 -22.99 16.73
C ILE A 275 18.36 -22.08 15.54
N GLU A 276 17.52 -21.06 15.37
CA GLU A 276 17.71 -19.97 14.43
C GLU A 276 18.23 -18.72 15.16
N THR A 277 19.03 -17.91 14.45
CA THR A 277 19.36 -16.55 14.88
C THR A 277 19.29 -15.60 13.70
N PHE A 278 18.98 -14.33 13.99
CA PHE A 278 18.89 -13.27 12.98
C PHE A 278 19.74 -12.07 13.39
N GLY A 279 20.64 -11.66 12.52
CA GLY A 279 21.40 -10.41 12.64
C GLY A 279 20.83 -9.33 11.75
N SER A 280 20.87 -8.07 12.20
CA SER A 280 20.41 -6.89 11.46
C SER A 280 21.37 -5.71 11.60
N THR A 281 21.59 -4.98 10.52
CA THR A 281 22.23 -3.64 10.54
C THR A 281 21.26 -2.51 10.89
N GLY A 282 19.98 -2.82 11.09
CA GLY A 282 18.89 -1.88 11.36
C GLY A 282 18.66 -1.59 12.84
N ARG A 283 17.40 -1.74 13.29
CA ARG A 283 17.02 -1.57 14.71
C ARG A 283 17.27 -2.82 15.54
N GLY A 284 17.39 -3.99 14.90
CA GLY A 284 17.30 -5.27 15.59
C GLY A 284 15.88 -5.57 16.06
N TYR A 285 14.87 -5.14 15.29
CA TYR A 285 13.45 -5.38 15.61
C TYR A 285 12.60 -5.41 14.33
N VAL A 286 11.83 -6.48 14.14
CA VAL A 286 10.96 -6.68 12.96
C VAL A 286 9.50 -6.33 13.25
N VAL A 287 8.79 -5.89 12.21
CA VAL A 287 7.34 -5.69 12.20
C VAL A 287 6.73 -6.38 10.98
N GLU A 288 5.41 -6.62 11.00
CA GLU A 288 4.68 -7.20 9.88
C GLU A 288 4.75 -6.31 8.63
N ALA A 289 4.97 -6.93 7.47
CA ALA A 289 5.23 -6.25 6.21
C ALA A 289 4.73 -7.05 4.99
N LEU A 290 4.75 -6.37 3.84
CA LEU A 290 4.38 -6.90 2.52
C LEU A 290 2.94 -7.47 2.46
N GLU A 291 2.69 -8.46 1.61
CA GLU A 291 1.45 -9.23 1.61
C GLU A 291 1.68 -10.58 2.27
N CYS A 292 0.78 -11.00 3.17
CA CYS A 292 0.87 -12.31 3.79
C CYS A 292 0.80 -13.45 2.75
N SER A 293 1.74 -14.38 2.86
CA SER A 293 1.95 -15.50 1.94
C SER A 293 1.85 -16.86 2.62
N HIS A 294 2.27 -16.95 3.88
CA HIS A 294 2.26 -18.15 4.73
C HIS A 294 1.01 -18.20 5.62
N TYR A 295 0.46 -19.39 5.78
CA TYR A 295 -0.73 -19.65 6.60
C TYR A 295 -0.58 -21.03 7.26
N GLY A 296 -1.03 -21.18 8.50
CA GLY A 296 -1.08 -22.47 9.19
C GLY A 296 -2.49 -22.75 9.71
N ARG A 297 -2.88 -24.02 9.87
CA ARG A 297 -4.08 -24.31 10.66
C ARG A 297 -3.67 -24.31 12.13
N VAL A 298 -4.32 -23.51 12.97
CA VAL A 298 -4.09 -23.50 14.42
C VAL A 298 -4.25 -24.92 14.95
N PHE A 299 -3.24 -25.42 15.67
CA PHE A 299 -3.17 -26.81 16.13
C PHE A 299 -4.37 -27.13 17.04
N ASP A 300 -4.55 -26.30 18.07
CA ASP A 300 -5.63 -26.37 19.06
C ASP A 300 -6.86 -25.52 18.66
N ALA A 301 -7.15 -25.42 17.35
CA ALA A 301 -8.19 -24.53 16.81
C ALA A 301 -9.57 -24.69 17.48
N PRO A 302 -10.26 -23.59 17.86
CA PRO A 302 -11.59 -23.63 18.44
C PRO A 302 -12.64 -24.18 17.47
N TYR A 303 -13.66 -24.86 18.00
CA TYR A 303 -14.77 -25.35 17.19
C TYR A 303 -15.74 -24.23 16.81
N VAL A 304 -15.50 -23.57 15.68
CA VAL A 304 -16.40 -22.53 15.13
C VAL A 304 -17.33 -23.12 14.04
N PRO A 305 -18.67 -23.04 14.17
CA PRO A 305 -19.61 -23.64 13.21
C PRO A 305 -19.65 -22.96 11.83
N ILE A 306 -18.78 -23.37 10.89
CA ILE A 306 -18.80 -22.84 9.53
C ILE A 306 -20.08 -23.25 8.77
N THR A 307 -20.93 -22.25 8.54
CA THR A 307 -22.17 -22.32 7.73
C THR A 307 -21.93 -22.11 6.24
N LEU A 308 -21.05 -21.16 5.87
CA LEU A 308 -20.78 -20.77 4.49
C LEU A 308 -20.07 -21.86 3.68
N ALA A 309 -20.57 -22.13 2.47
CA ALA A 309 -20.14 -23.26 1.66
C ALA A 309 -18.69 -23.16 1.13
N ARG A 310 -18.14 -21.95 0.93
CA ARG A 310 -16.74 -21.78 0.45
C ARG A 310 -15.71 -22.00 1.57
N PRO A 311 -15.73 -21.31 2.73
CA PRO A 311 -14.80 -21.59 3.83
C PRO A 311 -14.87 -23.04 4.30
N LYS A 312 -16.07 -23.65 4.31
CA LYS A 312 -16.25 -25.05 4.69
C LYS A 312 -15.53 -26.03 3.75
N ARG A 313 -15.59 -25.77 2.44
CA ARG A 313 -14.84 -26.55 1.43
C ARG A 313 -13.34 -26.31 1.55
N LEU A 314 -12.91 -25.06 1.72
CA LEU A 314 -11.50 -24.70 1.90
C LEU A 314 -10.92 -25.38 3.15
N LEU A 315 -11.56 -25.27 4.31
CA LEU A 315 -11.10 -25.95 5.53
C LEU A 315 -11.03 -27.47 5.39
N SER A 316 -11.98 -28.07 4.65
CA SER A 316 -11.95 -29.51 4.36
C SER A 316 -10.80 -29.91 3.44
N HIS A 317 -10.39 -29.02 2.53
CA HIS A 317 -9.20 -29.18 1.69
C HIS A 317 -7.91 -28.99 2.51
N LEU A 318 -7.77 -27.88 3.24
CA LEU A 318 -6.63 -27.60 4.12
C LEU A 318 -6.38 -28.74 5.12
N THR A 319 -7.43 -29.18 5.83
CA THR A 319 -7.34 -30.27 6.82
C THR A 319 -6.94 -31.62 6.18
N ARG A 320 -7.30 -31.85 4.92
CA ARG A 320 -6.95 -33.09 4.19
C ARG A 320 -5.53 -33.06 3.62
N THR A 321 -5.07 -31.89 3.16
CA THR A 321 -3.84 -31.74 2.38
C THR A 321 -2.64 -31.30 3.23
N PHE A 322 -2.83 -30.42 4.22
CA PHE A 322 -1.74 -29.90 5.08
C PHE A 322 -1.92 -30.26 6.57
N GLY A 323 -3.16 -30.53 7.01
CA GLY A 323 -3.44 -30.86 8.41
C GLY A 323 -3.23 -29.65 9.31
N THR A 324 -2.12 -29.63 10.05
CA THR A 324 -1.62 -28.51 10.87
C THR A 324 -0.28 -27.94 10.38
N LEU A 325 0.31 -28.51 9.33
CA LEU A 325 1.50 -27.97 8.66
C LEU A 325 1.17 -26.64 7.99
N ALA A 326 2.17 -25.77 7.86
CA ALA A 326 2.02 -24.49 7.19
C ALA A 326 1.97 -24.67 5.67
N PHE A 327 1.27 -23.77 4.98
CA PHE A 327 1.07 -23.76 3.54
C PHE A 327 1.12 -22.32 3.01
N CYS A 328 1.28 -22.16 1.69
CA CYS A 328 1.23 -20.85 1.03
C CYS A 328 0.16 -20.79 -0.07
N ARG A 329 -0.13 -19.57 -0.53
CA ARG A 329 -1.10 -19.32 -1.62
C ARG A 329 -0.74 -20.04 -2.92
N ARG A 330 0.55 -20.11 -3.28
CA ARG A 330 1.02 -20.88 -4.46
C ARG A 330 0.58 -22.33 -4.41
N TRP A 331 0.67 -22.98 -3.24
CA TRP A 331 0.28 -24.39 -3.09
C TRP A 331 -1.21 -24.61 -3.34
N LEU A 332 -2.07 -23.69 -2.91
CA LEU A 332 -3.51 -23.74 -3.18
C LEU A 332 -3.85 -23.60 -4.67
N GLU A 333 -3.06 -22.85 -5.44
CA GLU A 333 -3.31 -22.56 -6.86
C GLU A 333 -2.62 -23.53 -7.84
N ARG A 334 -1.69 -24.37 -7.39
CA ARG A 334 -1.18 -25.52 -8.16
C ARG A 334 -2.32 -26.41 -8.64
N GLU A 335 -2.20 -27.00 -9.82
CA GLU A 335 -3.21 -27.91 -10.39
C GLU A 335 -3.49 -29.18 -9.53
N ASP A 336 -2.59 -29.54 -8.62
CA ASP A 336 -2.77 -30.58 -7.59
C ASP A 336 -3.31 -30.05 -6.24
N GLY A 337 -3.61 -28.75 -6.13
CA GLY A 337 -4.02 -28.12 -4.88
C GLY A 337 -3.04 -28.36 -3.71
N GLY A 338 -1.75 -28.54 -4.00
CA GLY A 338 -0.67 -28.58 -3.00
C GLY A 338 -0.15 -29.96 -2.63
N SER A 339 -0.79 -31.05 -3.08
CA SER A 339 -0.27 -32.42 -2.92
C SER A 339 -0.78 -33.33 -4.04
N SER A 340 0.17 -33.92 -4.77
CA SER A 340 -0.05 -34.79 -5.93
C SER A 340 -0.62 -36.16 -5.57
N THR A 341 -0.44 -36.61 -4.33
CA THR A 341 -0.91 -37.91 -3.83
C THR A 341 -2.27 -37.88 -3.13
N ILE A 342 -2.68 -36.72 -2.62
CA ILE A 342 -3.94 -36.54 -1.87
C ILE A 342 -5.07 -35.98 -2.74
N ASN A 343 -4.73 -35.24 -3.78
CA ASN A 343 -5.68 -34.51 -4.61
C ASN A 343 -5.59 -34.95 -6.10
N PRO A 344 -6.70 -35.02 -6.84
CA PRO A 344 -6.65 -35.22 -8.29
C PRO A 344 -6.13 -33.97 -9.01
N LYS A 345 -5.64 -34.13 -10.25
CA LYS A 345 -5.36 -32.98 -11.13
C LYS A 345 -6.63 -32.16 -11.39
N GLY A 346 -6.50 -30.83 -11.41
CA GLY A 346 -7.62 -29.89 -11.42
C GLY A 346 -8.20 -29.58 -10.04
N ALA A 347 -7.47 -29.89 -8.95
CA ALA A 347 -7.90 -29.63 -7.57
C ALA A 347 -7.45 -28.26 -7.02
N LYS A 348 -6.85 -27.40 -7.85
CA LYS A 348 -6.56 -26.01 -7.52
C LYS A 348 -7.76 -25.30 -6.90
N GLN A 349 -7.49 -24.47 -5.90
CA GLN A 349 -8.49 -23.61 -5.27
C GLN A 349 -8.54 -22.28 -6.03
N GLU A 350 -9.73 -21.88 -6.48
CA GLU A 350 -9.94 -20.59 -7.14
C GLU A 350 -10.82 -19.67 -6.28
N LYS A 351 -10.50 -18.37 -6.26
CA LYS A 351 -11.31 -17.32 -5.58
C LYS A 351 -11.51 -17.60 -4.08
N TYR A 352 -10.50 -18.21 -3.45
CA TYR A 352 -10.52 -18.67 -2.06
C TYR A 352 -10.10 -17.60 -1.05
N LEU A 353 -9.44 -16.49 -1.44
CA LEU A 353 -8.90 -15.48 -0.50
C LEU A 353 -9.91 -14.97 0.53
N MET A 354 -11.13 -14.62 0.12
CA MET A 354 -12.20 -14.20 1.06
C MET A 354 -12.63 -15.35 1.99
N ALA A 355 -12.58 -16.60 1.52
CA ALA A 355 -12.85 -17.77 2.34
C ALA A 355 -11.69 -18.11 3.28
N LEU A 356 -10.45 -17.78 2.92
CA LEU A 356 -9.26 -17.91 3.76
C LEU A 356 -9.28 -16.86 4.88
N LYS A 357 -9.54 -15.58 4.56
CA LYS A 357 -9.75 -14.54 5.59
C LYS A 357 -10.89 -14.91 6.56
N GLN A 358 -11.97 -15.55 6.09
CA GLN A 358 -13.03 -16.08 6.96
C GLN A 358 -12.62 -17.27 7.84
N LEU A 359 -11.51 -17.96 7.57
CA LEU A 359 -10.92 -18.95 8.47
C LEU A 359 -9.94 -18.30 9.47
N VAL A 360 -9.24 -17.24 9.05
CA VAL A 360 -8.35 -16.44 9.90
C VAL A 360 -9.14 -15.66 10.95
N ASN A 361 -10.14 -14.88 10.53
CA ASN A 361 -11.09 -14.19 11.42
C ASN A 361 -11.89 -15.13 12.36
N ALA A 362 -11.82 -16.45 12.16
CA ALA A 362 -12.46 -17.46 13.01
C ALA A 362 -11.47 -18.18 13.95
N GLY A 363 -10.19 -17.82 13.96
CA GLY A 363 -9.14 -18.47 14.76
C GLY A 363 -8.84 -19.92 14.36
N ILE A 364 -9.28 -20.37 13.18
CA ILE A 364 -9.07 -21.74 12.69
C ILE A 364 -7.76 -21.83 11.90
N VAL A 365 -7.43 -20.76 11.18
CA VAL A 365 -6.19 -20.58 10.43
C VAL A 365 -5.48 -19.38 11.03
N GLU A 366 -4.17 -19.46 11.15
CA GLU A 366 -3.29 -18.36 11.50
C GLU A 366 -2.60 -17.87 10.23
N GLU A 367 -2.30 -16.57 10.15
CA GLU A 367 -1.55 -16.00 9.04
C GLU A 367 -0.20 -15.49 9.52
N TYR A 368 0.86 -15.82 8.78
CA TYR A 368 2.24 -15.49 9.13
C TYR A 368 2.75 -14.48 8.07
N PRO A 369 2.54 -13.17 8.28
CA PRO A 369 3.02 -12.14 7.36
C PRO A 369 4.54 -12.06 7.38
N ALA A 370 5.11 -11.51 6.30
CA ALA A 370 6.55 -11.30 6.21
C ALA A 370 7.03 -10.34 7.30
N LEU A 371 8.14 -10.65 7.96
CA LEU A 371 8.65 -9.88 9.11
C LEU A 371 9.88 -9.08 8.70
N ALA A 372 9.87 -7.76 8.86
CA ALA A 372 10.91 -6.85 8.35
C ALA A 372 11.36 -5.76 9.33
N ASP A 373 12.65 -5.46 9.35
CA ASP A 373 13.25 -4.30 10.04
C ASP A 373 13.16 -3.06 9.11
N VAL A 374 13.81 -1.95 9.47
CA VAL A 374 13.78 -0.70 8.69
C VAL A 374 14.23 -0.90 7.25
N LYS A 375 13.44 -0.37 6.31
CA LYS A 375 13.80 -0.39 4.89
C LYS A 375 15.13 0.32 4.65
N GLY A 376 16.11 -0.44 4.17
CA GLY A 376 17.50 0.01 3.98
C GLY A 376 18.51 -0.71 4.87
N SER A 377 18.07 -1.44 5.90
CA SER A 377 18.93 -2.43 6.56
C SER A 377 19.04 -3.71 5.76
N PHE A 378 20.00 -4.54 6.16
CA PHE A 378 20.16 -5.91 5.70
C PHE A 378 20.04 -6.83 6.90
N THR A 379 19.35 -7.96 6.73
CA THR A 379 19.26 -9.02 7.74
C THR A 379 19.78 -10.34 7.15
N ALA A 380 20.39 -11.16 8.00
CA ALA A 380 20.82 -12.53 7.71
C ALA A 380 20.23 -13.48 8.76
N GLN A 381 19.97 -14.73 8.36
CA GLN A 381 19.48 -15.86 9.16
C GLN A 381 20.38 -17.07 8.91
N TYR A 382 20.67 -17.83 9.96
CA TYR A 382 21.22 -19.19 9.89
C TYR A 382 20.54 -20.05 10.95
N GLU A 383 20.27 -21.31 10.63
CA GLU A 383 19.48 -22.17 11.51
C GLU A 383 19.79 -23.66 11.34
N HIS A 384 19.70 -24.40 12.44
CA HIS A 384 19.62 -25.86 12.42
C HIS A 384 18.63 -26.43 13.44
N THR A 385 17.87 -27.45 13.01
CA THR A 385 17.20 -28.40 13.92
C THR A 385 18.22 -29.24 14.71
N ILE A 386 18.09 -29.25 16.04
CA ILE A 386 18.79 -30.16 16.95
C ILE A 386 17.81 -31.11 17.65
N LEU A 387 18.23 -32.34 17.94
CA LEU A 387 17.53 -33.30 18.81
C LEU A 387 18.36 -33.51 20.09
N LEU A 388 17.72 -33.41 21.25
CA LEU A 388 18.33 -33.65 22.56
C LEU A 388 18.12 -35.11 22.98
N ARG A 389 18.98 -36.02 22.48
CA ARG A 389 18.90 -37.46 22.82
C ARG A 389 19.50 -37.72 24.21
N PRO A 390 19.06 -38.76 24.94
CA PRO A 390 19.63 -39.14 26.24
C PRO A 390 21.15 -39.34 26.23
N SER A 391 21.72 -39.73 25.07
CA SER A 391 23.15 -39.95 24.89
C SER A 391 23.94 -38.74 24.38
N CYS A 392 23.27 -37.78 23.71
CA CYS A 392 23.93 -36.67 23.00
C CYS A 392 22.94 -35.67 22.38
N LYS A 393 23.38 -34.42 22.23
CA LYS A 393 22.80 -33.47 21.28
C LYS A 393 23.22 -33.85 19.86
N GLU A 394 22.27 -33.93 18.92
CA GLU A 394 22.52 -34.23 17.51
C GLU A 394 21.96 -33.12 16.62
N ASN A 395 22.82 -32.37 15.93
CA ASN A 395 22.43 -31.43 14.87
C ASN A 395 21.98 -32.24 13.65
N MET A 396 20.69 -32.16 13.32
CA MET A 396 20.09 -32.96 12.26
C MET A 396 20.52 -32.49 10.88
N ALA A 397 20.54 -31.18 10.63
CA ALA A 397 20.85 -30.59 9.34
C ALA A 397 22.36 -30.70 9.00
N GLY A 398 23.22 -30.66 10.01
CA GLY A 398 24.67 -30.77 9.89
C GLY A 398 25.33 -29.44 9.48
N GLU A 399 26.56 -29.26 9.96
CA GLU A 399 27.36 -28.03 9.83
C GLU A 399 27.42 -27.51 8.38
N PHE A 400 27.41 -26.18 8.25
CA PHE A 400 27.84 -25.53 7.01
C PHE A 400 29.35 -25.71 6.84
N PRO A 401 29.86 -25.98 5.62
CA PRO A 401 31.30 -26.11 5.40
C PRO A 401 32.01 -24.81 5.81
N SER A 402 33.06 -24.93 6.61
CA SER A 402 33.76 -23.83 7.31
C SER A 402 34.66 -22.97 6.41
N GLY A 403 34.14 -22.59 5.24
CA GLY A 403 34.73 -21.61 4.35
C GLY A 403 33.62 -20.84 3.65
N SER A 404 33.69 -19.52 3.73
CA SER A 404 32.84 -18.61 2.96
C SER A 404 32.90 -18.97 1.48
N GLN A 405 31.81 -19.51 0.93
CA GLN A 405 31.67 -19.69 -0.52
C GLN A 405 31.38 -18.34 -1.18
N SER A 406 32.39 -17.46 -1.15
CA SER A 406 32.49 -16.38 -2.11
C SER A 406 32.36 -17.00 -3.50
N PHE A 407 31.36 -16.60 -4.29
CA PHE A 407 31.15 -17.08 -5.65
C PHE A 407 32.18 -16.50 -6.64
N MET A 408 33.47 -16.56 -6.28
CA MET A 408 34.60 -16.34 -7.19
C MET A 408 34.72 -17.52 -8.16
N GLY A 409 33.79 -17.58 -9.11
CA GLY A 409 34.12 -18.13 -10.43
C GLY A 409 35.24 -17.28 -11.02
N SER A 410 36.39 -17.90 -11.30
CA SER A 410 37.57 -17.17 -11.80
C SER A 410 37.24 -16.32 -13.03
N PRO A 411 37.79 -15.11 -13.16
CA PRO A 411 37.60 -14.31 -14.37
C PRO A 411 38.18 -15.06 -15.56
N VAL A 412 37.35 -15.31 -16.59
CA VAL A 412 37.84 -15.81 -17.88
C VAL A 412 38.41 -14.63 -18.65
N ASP A 413 39.74 -14.52 -18.64
CA ASP A 413 40.46 -13.49 -19.38
C ASP A 413 40.13 -13.52 -20.88
N ALA A 414 39.60 -12.39 -21.37
CA ALA A 414 39.26 -12.20 -22.79
C ALA A 414 39.59 -10.77 -23.28
N ALA A 415 40.66 -10.17 -22.74
CA ALA A 415 41.16 -8.87 -23.21
C ALA A 415 42.03 -9.01 -24.47
N SER A 416 41.49 -8.59 -25.61
CA SER A 416 42.21 -8.15 -26.83
C SER A 416 43.34 -9.04 -27.38
N ALA A 417 43.00 -9.96 -28.29
CA ALA A 417 43.94 -10.52 -29.26
C ALA A 417 43.66 -10.02 -30.69
N VAL A 418 44.69 -9.51 -31.37
CA VAL A 418 44.63 -9.04 -32.76
C VAL A 418 44.57 -10.24 -33.73
N ILE A 419 43.70 -10.17 -34.74
CA ILE A 419 43.74 -11.09 -35.89
C ILE A 419 44.54 -10.42 -37.04
N PRO A 420 45.51 -11.09 -37.69
CA PRO A 420 46.44 -10.43 -38.59
C PRO A 420 45.89 -10.21 -40.02
N SER A 421 46.44 -9.21 -40.70
CA SER A 421 46.35 -9.09 -42.16
C SER A 421 47.39 -9.97 -42.86
N GLY A 422 46.96 -10.86 -43.74
CA GLY A 422 47.81 -11.53 -44.74
C GLY A 422 47.19 -11.33 -46.13
N ALA A 423 48.00 -10.96 -47.12
CA ALA A 423 47.50 -10.55 -48.44
C ALA A 423 48.38 -11.04 -49.59
N GLN A 424 47.75 -11.51 -50.67
CA GLN A 424 48.25 -11.65 -52.05
C GLN A 424 47.06 -12.09 -52.94
N GLU A 425 46.89 -11.70 -54.22
CA GLU A 425 47.68 -10.78 -55.05
C GLU A 425 46.86 -10.23 -56.25
N LEU A 426 47.33 -9.13 -56.89
CA LEU A 426 47.13 -8.65 -58.29
C LEU A 426 45.83 -9.03 -59.07
N ARG A 427 45.11 -8.09 -59.73
CA ARG A 427 45.57 -7.20 -60.83
C ARG A 427 44.71 -5.92 -61.03
N LEU A 428 45.30 -4.95 -61.74
CA LEU A 428 44.74 -3.68 -62.27
C LEU A 428 44.10 -3.88 -63.69
N PRO A 429 43.47 -2.88 -64.40
CA PRO A 429 43.53 -1.41 -64.19
C PRO A 429 42.26 -0.54 -64.39
N SER A 430 42.39 0.70 -63.91
CA SER A 430 41.64 1.96 -64.13
C SER A 430 40.64 2.16 -65.31
N ARG A 431 39.62 3.00 -65.06
CA ARG A 431 39.33 4.17 -65.95
C ARG A 431 38.58 5.33 -65.28
N ARG A 432 38.78 6.55 -65.81
CA ARG A 432 38.08 7.83 -65.49
C ARG A 432 36.55 7.70 -65.73
N ARG A 433 35.64 8.54 -65.18
CA ARG A 433 35.53 10.00 -65.51
C ARG A 433 34.46 10.77 -64.69
N ARG A 434 34.74 12.07 -64.50
CA ARG A 434 33.84 13.24 -64.37
C ARG A 434 32.72 13.29 -63.31
N SER A 435 32.82 14.31 -62.47
CA SER A 435 31.70 15.00 -61.84
C SER A 435 30.76 15.65 -62.87
N THR A 436 29.45 15.63 -62.59
CA THR A 436 28.46 16.57 -63.11
C THR A 436 27.54 17.04 -61.97
N ARG A 437 27.57 18.34 -61.67
CA ARG A 437 26.81 18.98 -60.59
C ARG A 437 25.54 19.62 -61.14
N GLN A 438 24.39 18.95 -61.04
CA GLN A 438 23.13 19.48 -61.54
C GLN A 438 22.25 20.05 -60.41
N LYS A 439 22.00 21.37 -60.44
CA LYS A 439 20.95 22.00 -59.64
C LYS A 439 19.59 21.55 -60.19
N VAL A 440 18.70 21.06 -59.32
CA VAL A 440 17.27 21.02 -59.60
C VAL A 440 16.59 22.12 -58.78
N THR A 441 15.82 22.98 -59.43
CA THR A 441 15.09 24.07 -58.81
C THR A 441 13.92 23.53 -58.00
N GLY A 442 13.81 23.91 -56.73
CA GLY A 442 12.73 23.47 -55.85
C GLY A 442 11.38 24.08 -56.23
N ALA A 443 10.55 23.32 -56.95
CA ALA A 443 9.14 23.65 -57.12
C ALA A 443 8.41 23.46 -55.77
N GLN A 444 7.75 24.51 -55.29
CA GLN A 444 7.15 24.56 -53.96
C GLN A 444 5.80 23.83 -53.95
N ARG A 445 5.82 22.51 -53.70
CA ARG A 445 4.61 21.68 -53.62
C ARG A 445 3.86 21.89 -52.29
N SER A 446 2.54 22.06 -52.37
CA SER A 446 1.65 22.24 -51.23
C SER A 446 1.17 20.90 -50.67
N ASP A 447 2.07 20.18 -49.99
CA ASP A 447 1.78 18.83 -49.48
C ASP A 447 1.08 18.88 -48.11
N THR A 448 -0.14 18.32 -48.03
CA THR A 448 -0.89 18.10 -46.80
C THR A 448 -0.19 17.04 -45.94
N PHE A 449 0.18 17.34 -44.67
CA PHE A 449 0.97 16.41 -43.86
C PHE A 449 0.12 15.25 -43.27
N CYS A 450 -0.09 14.20 -44.06
CA CYS A 450 -0.53 12.89 -43.56
C CYS A 450 0.69 12.03 -43.19
N VAL A 451 0.71 11.46 -41.99
CA VAL A 451 1.75 10.52 -41.56
C VAL A 451 1.29 9.10 -41.87
N PHE A 452 1.85 8.52 -42.94
CA PHE A 452 1.56 7.15 -43.36
C PHE A 452 2.39 6.13 -42.58
N VAL A 453 1.73 5.32 -41.77
CA VAL A 453 2.33 4.25 -40.94
C VAL A 453 1.97 2.86 -41.48
N PRO A 454 2.81 1.82 -41.25
CA PRO A 454 2.44 0.44 -41.58
C PRO A 454 1.23 -0.02 -40.74
N ARG A 455 0.48 -1.02 -41.23
CA ARG A 455 -0.75 -1.50 -40.59
C ARG A 455 -0.59 -1.85 -39.11
N TRP A 456 0.48 -2.56 -38.72
CA TRP A 456 0.74 -2.90 -37.31
C TRP A 456 0.88 -1.66 -36.42
N ALA A 457 1.61 -0.64 -36.88
CA ALA A 457 1.78 0.61 -36.14
C ALA A 457 0.47 1.41 -36.09
N PHE A 458 -0.36 1.36 -37.13
CA PHE A 458 -1.71 1.92 -37.09
C PHE A 458 -2.56 1.26 -36.00
N CYS A 459 -2.52 -0.07 -35.89
CA CYS A 459 -3.22 -0.80 -34.82
C CYS A 459 -2.72 -0.40 -33.43
N LEU A 460 -1.40 -0.25 -33.23
CA LEU A 460 -0.83 0.22 -31.97
C LEU A 460 -1.31 1.63 -31.60
N PHE A 461 -1.26 2.58 -32.54
CA PHE A 461 -1.80 3.94 -32.30
C PHE A 461 -3.31 3.91 -32.02
N TRP A 462 -4.09 3.05 -32.70
CA TRP A 462 -5.52 2.94 -32.45
C TRP A 462 -5.82 2.44 -31.02
N TRP A 463 -5.13 1.39 -30.58
CA TRP A 463 -5.28 0.85 -29.21
C TRP A 463 -4.74 1.79 -28.13
N ALA A 464 -3.61 2.47 -28.36
CA ALA A 464 -3.07 3.44 -27.40
C ALA A 464 -4.03 4.63 -27.20
N ILE A 465 -4.55 5.20 -28.30
CA ILE A 465 -5.50 6.33 -28.26
C ILE A 465 -6.84 5.90 -27.64
N LEU A 466 -7.31 4.67 -27.89
CA LEU A 466 -8.48 4.11 -27.21
C LEU A 466 -8.23 4.00 -25.70
N SER A 467 -7.11 3.40 -25.31
CA SER A 467 -6.74 3.17 -23.90
C SER A 467 -6.59 4.48 -23.13
N PHE A 468 -6.01 5.53 -23.74
CA PHE A 468 -5.92 6.85 -23.11
C PHE A 468 -7.32 7.45 -22.90
N HIS A 469 -8.21 7.39 -23.90
CA HIS A 469 -9.58 7.89 -23.69
C HIS A 469 -10.33 7.10 -22.62
N VAL A 470 -10.18 5.78 -22.57
CA VAL A 470 -10.83 4.92 -21.57
C VAL A 470 -10.28 5.18 -20.17
N ALA A 471 -8.96 5.25 -19.98
CA ALA A 471 -8.33 5.48 -18.67
C ALA A 471 -8.71 6.85 -18.09
N VAL A 472 -8.59 7.92 -18.90
CA VAL A 472 -8.92 9.28 -18.47
C VAL A 472 -10.42 9.44 -18.22
N GLY A 473 -11.27 8.85 -19.07
CA GLY A 473 -12.72 8.86 -18.87
C GLY A 473 -13.16 8.08 -17.62
N ALA A 474 -12.57 6.91 -17.37
CA ALA A 474 -12.83 6.12 -16.16
C ALA A 474 -12.36 6.84 -14.89
N PHE A 475 -11.20 7.49 -14.91
CA PHE A 475 -10.72 8.32 -13.80
C PHE A 475 -11.68 9.49 -13.53
N ALA A 476 -12.07 10.26 -14.55
CA ALA A 476 -13.03 11.35 -14.42
C ALA A 476 -14.41 10.87 -13.89
N TRP A 477 -14.86 9.67 -14.27
CA TRP A 477 -16.05 9.05 -13.70
C TRP A 477 -15.89 8.68 -12.22
N LEU A 478 -14.75 8.11 -11.81
CA LEU A 478 -14.49 7.81 -10.40
C LEU A 478 -14.41 9.09 -9.53
N VAL A 479 -13.75 10.14 -10.03
CA VAL A 479 -13.72 11.47 -9.38
C VAL A 479 -15.12 12.08 -9.29
N THR A 480 -15.98 11.86 -10.29
CA THR A 480 -17.41 12.25 -10.26
C THR A 480 -18.17 11.55 -9.15
N LEU A 481 -17.98 10.23 -8.98
CA LEU A 481 -18.65 9.45 -7.94
C LEU A 481 -18.20 9.89 -6.54
N LEU A 482 -16.89 10.05 -6.32
CA LEU A 482 -16.32 10.54 -5.05
C LEU A 482 -16.90 11.92 -4.65
N HIS A 483 -16.88 12.88 -5.58
CA HIS A 483 -17.41 14.22 -5.31
C HIS A 483 -18.93 14.26 -5.12
N ARG A 484 -19.69 13.31 -5.71
CA ARG A 484 -21.13 13.19 -5.45
C ARG A 484 -21.42 12.52 -4.10
N TYR A 485 -20.66 11.50 -3.73
CA TYR A 485 -20.77 10.84 -2.43
C TYR A 485 -20.52 11.83 -1.28
N LEU A 486 -19.41 12.58 -1.34
CA LEU A 486 -19.09 13.62 -0.35
C LEU A 486 -20.04 14.84 -0.40
N ALA A 487 -20.84 15.01 -1.46
CA ALA A 487 -21.81 16.10 -1.58
C ALA A 487 -23.25 15.74 -1.15
N ASP A 488 -23.47 14.49 -0.74
CA ASP A 488 -24.70 14.03 -0.08
C ASP A 488 -24.72 14.55 1.36
N PRO A 489 -25.79 15.23 1.85
CA PRO A 489 -25.88 15.69 3.23
C PRO A 489 -25.58 14.62 4.30
N LEU A 490 -25.98 13.37 4.06
CA LEU A 490 -25.79 12.27 5.03
C LEU A 490 -24.31 11.94 5.24
N HIS A 491 -23.51 12.03 4.17
CA HIS A 491 -22.08 11.71 4.19
C HIS A 491 -21.22 12.98 4.40
N TYR A 492 -21.68 14.14 3.96
CA TYR A 492 -21.05 15.43 4.18
C TYR A 492 -20.87 15.72 5.67
N ASN A 493 -21.89 15.39 6.49
CA ASN A 493 -21.85 15.53 7.94
C ASN A 493 -20.72 14.71 8.59
N ALA A 494 -20.46 13.49 8.12
CA ALA A 494 -19.37 12.64 8.61
C ALA A 494 -17.97 13.16 8.22
N TYR A 495 -17.87 14.09 7.26
CA TYR A 495 -16.61 14.63 6.74
C TYR A 495 -16.50 16.16 6.86
N ILE A 496 -17.20 16.77 7.83
CA ILE A 496 -17.15 18.22 8.15
C ILE A 496 -15.71 18.73 8.39
N SER A 497 -14.82 17.85 8.85
CA SER A 497 -13.37 18.11 9.02
C SER A 497 -12.68 18.61 7.74
N LEU A 498 -13.20 18.29 6.54
CA LEU A 498 -12.62 18.71 5.25
C LEU A 498 -12.95 20.16 4.87
N ARG A 499 -14.02 20.75 5.44
CA ARG A 499 -14.42 22.17 5.28
C ARG A 499 -14.62 22.68 3.84
N ILE A 500 -14.80 21.78 2.88
CA ILE A 500 -15.07 22.15 1.48
C ILE A 500 -16.55 22.50 1.32
N PRO A 501 -16.93 23.66 0.74
CA PRO A 501 -18.35 23.97 0.52
C PRO A 501 -19.03 22.90 -0.35
N GLN A 502 -20.18 22.40 0.11
CA GLN A 502 -20.97 21.39 -0.60
C GLN A 502 -21.30 21.79 -2.05
N SER A 503 -21.49 23.08 -2.31
CA SER A 503 -21.64 23.66 -3.65
C SER A 503 -20.43 23.43 -4.56
N SER A 504 -19.20 23.57 -4.02
CA SER A 504 -17.95 23.33 -4.76
C SER A 504 -17.78 21.85 -5.09
N LEU A 505 -18.11 20.95 -4.16
CA LEU A 505 -18.10 19.50 -4.42
C LEU A 505 -19.07 19.12 -5.57
N ARG A 506 -20.31 19.67 -5.54
CA ARG A 506 -21.30 19.46 -6.61
C ARG A 506 -20.85 20.02 -7.96
N PHE A 507 -20.22 21.20 -7.98
CA PHE A 507 -19.71 21.83 -9.19
C PHE A 507 -18.54 21.04 -9.80
N THR A 508 -17.57 20.63 -8.97
CA THR A 508 -16.43 19.81 -9.40
C THR A 508 -16.91 18.45 -9.93
N GLY A 509 -17.74 17.72 -9.18
CA GLY A 509 -18.28 16.43 -9.64
C GLY A 509 -19.08 16.54 -10.94
N SER A 510 -19.81 17.64 -11.14
CA SER A 510 -20.51 17.91 -12.41
C SER A 510 -19.54 18.21 -13.56
N SER A 511 -18.41 18.88 -13.29
CA SER A 511 -17.38 19.19 -14.29
C SER A 511 -16.67 17.91 -14.78
N PHE A 512 -16.23 17.04 -13.86
CA PHE A 512 -15.64 15.75 -14.22
C PHE A 512 -16.63 14.80 -14.91
N PHE A 513 -17.93 14.91 -14.61
CA PHE A 513 -18.96 14.19 -15.35
C PHE A 513 -18.99 14.58 -16.84
N PHE A 514 -18.93 15.88 -17.15
CA PHE A 514 -18.85 16.35 -18.53
C PHE A 514 -17.56 15.90 -19.24
N VAL A 515 -16.41 15.93 -18.56
CA VAL A 515 -15.14 15.40 -19.09
C VAL A 515 -15.27 13.90 -19.43
N SER A 516 -15.79 13.10 -18.49
CA SER A 516 -16.06 11.67 -18.70
C SER A 516 -16.96 11.43 -19.91
N VAL A 517 -18.05 12.20 -20.07
CA VAL A 517 -18.97 12.09 -21.21
C VAL A 517 -18.27 12.40 -22.53
N LEU A 518 -17.40 13.42 -22.59
CA LEU A 518 -16.62 13.73 -23.80
C LEU A 518 -15.66 12.59 -24.18
N HIS A 519 -15.02 11.95 -23.19
CA HIS A 519 -14.19 10.77 -23.40
C HIS A 519 -15.00 9.56 -23.91
N VAL A 520 -16.18 9.29 -23.34
CA VAL A 520 -17.08 8.22 -23.79
C VAL A 520 -17.56 8.47 -25.23
N ILE A 521 -17.88 9.71 -25.60
CA ILE A 521 -18.24 10.07 -26.98
C ILE A 521 -17.05 9.84 -27.94
N ALA A 522 -15.82 10.17 -27.53
CA ALA A 522 -14.62 9.94 -28.33
C ALA A 522 -14.33 8.44 -28.55
N VAL A 523 -14.54 7.60 -27.53
CA VAL A 523 -14.47 6.13 -27.61
C VAL A 523 -15.56 5.59 -28.54
N GLY A 524 -16.82 5.95 -28.31
CA GLY A 524 -17.96 5.51 -29.10
C GLY A 524 -17.81 5.84 -30.58
N SER A 525 -17.28 7.03 -30.90
CA SER A 525 -16.99 7.44 -32.29
C SER A 525 -15.90 6.57 -32.94
N MET A 526 -14.81 6.24 -32.23
CA MET A 526 -13.75 5.37 -32.77
C MET A 526 -14.25 3.94 -33.04
N VAL A 527 -15.03 3.39 -32.10
CA VAL A 527 -15.62 2.05 -32.23
C VAL A 527 -16.64 2.03 -33.36
N PHE A 528 -17.56 3.01 -33.43
CA PHE A 528 -18.55 3.13 -34.50
C PHE A 528 -17.92 3.22 -35.89
N HIS A 529 -16.89 4.06 -36.07
CA HIS A 529 -16.20 4.18 -37.36
C HIS A 529 -15.46 2.90 -37.75
N SER A 530 -14.86 2.19 -36.80
CA SER A 530 -14.20 0.90 -37.04
C SER A 530 -15.19 -0.20 -37.42
N LEU A 531 -16.31 -0.31 -36.70
CA LEU A 531 -17.39 -1.25 -37.02
C LEU A 531 -18.01 -0.97 -38.40
N LYS A 532 -18.25 0.30 -38.72
CA LYS A 532 -18.77 0.76 -40.02
C LYS A 532 -17.81 0.49 -41.18
N ALA A 533 -16.50 0.54 -40.94
CA ALA A 533 -15.46 0.25 -41.94
C ALA A 533 -15.14 -1.25 -42.08
N ARG A 534 -15.40 -2.06 -41.04
CA ARG A 534 -14.88 -3.44 -40.87
C ARG A 534 -13.34 -3.55 -40.86
N GLU A 535 -12.65 -2.42 -40.70
CA GLU A 535 -11.22 -2.32 -40.39
C GLU A 535 -11.03 -1.22 -39.32
N LEU A 536 -9.95 -1.27 -38.52
CA LEU A 536 -9.70 -0.24 -37.50
C LEU A 536 -9.58 1.14 -38.17
N ALA A 537 -10.39 2.09 -37.71
CA ALA A 537 -10.49 3.43 -38.31
C ALA A 537 -10.80 4.49 -37.25
N PHE A 538 -10.29 5.71 -37.45
CA PHE A 538 -10.64 6.88 -36.63
C PHE A 538 -11.83 7.66 -37.19
N GLU A 539 -11.94 7.70 -38.53
CA GLU A 539 -12.98 8.40 -39.30
C GLU A 539 -13.33 7.51 -40.51
N SER A 540 -14.57 7.58 -41.03
CA SER A 540 -14.91 6.83 -42.24
C SER A 540 -14.26 7.44 -43.48
N THR A 541 -13.46 6.65 -44.22
CA THR A 541 -12.96 7.07 -45.54
C THR A 541 -14.15 7.37 -46.46
N PRO A 542 -14.21 8.54 -47.13
CA PRO A 542 -15.26 8.81 -48.09
C PRO A 542 -15.17 7.80 -49.24
N ARG A 543 -16.28 7.11 -49.51
CA ARG A 543 -16.42 6.38 -50.79
C ARG A 543 -16.43 7.42 -51.92
N PRO A 544 -15.75 7.19 -53.06
CA PRO A 544 -15.96 7.99 -54.25
C PRO A 544 -17.36 7.67 -54.79
N SER A 545 -18.37 8.41 -54.34
CA SER A 545 -19.70 8.39 -54.94
C SER A 545 -19.62 8.97 -56.35
N SER A 546 -20.16 8.25 -57.33
CA SER A 546 -20.47 8.81 -58.64
C SER A 546 -21.31 10.08 -58.49
N ALA A 547 -21.10 11.05 -59.38
CA ALA A 547 -21.78 12.34 -59.29
C ALA A 547 -23.30 12.16 -59.45
N SER A 548 -24.06 12.66 -58.47
CA SER A 548 -25.49 12.91 -58.59
C SER A 548 -25.84 14.15 -57.77
N SER A 549 -26.24 15.21 -58.47
CA SER A 549 -26.59 16.50 -57.89
C SER A 549 -28.03 16.50 -57.38
N LYS A 550 -28.22 16.74 -56.08
CA LYS A 550 -29.47 17.28 -55.55
C LYS A 550 -29.19 18.29 -54.45
N ASP A 551 -29.74 19.50 -54.63
CA ASP A 551 -29.87 20.48 -53.56
C ASP A 551 -30.75 19.95 -52.43
N LEU A 552 -30.46 20.36 -51.19
CA LEU A 552 -31.40 20.30 -50.08
C LEU A 552 -31.05 21.32 -48.99
N SER A 553 -31.88 22.37 -48.96
CA SER A 553 -32.24 23.24 -47.83
C SER A 553 -31.19 23.59 -46.76
N VAL A 554 -30.85 24.89 -46.72
CA VAL A 554 -30.32 25.53 -45.50
C VAL A 554 -31.41 25.59 -44.44
N SER A 555 -31.26 24.85 -43.33
CA SER A 555 -32.02 25.09 -42.10
C SER A 555 -31.32 24.54 -40.84
N ARG A 556 -31.52 25.21 -39.70
CA ARG A 556 -31.18 24.78 -38.33
C ARG A 556 -29.79 24.15 -38.10
N ARG A 557 -28.72 24.83 -38.52
CA ARG A 557 -27.41 24.68 -37.82
C ARG A 557 -27.43 25.56 -36.57
N GLY A 558 -27.74 24.98 -35.41
CA GLY A 558 -27.75 25.68 -34.13
C GLY A 558 -26.36 26.17 -33.70
N LEU A 559 -26.32 26.98 -32.63
CA LEU A 559 -25.10 27.64 -32.11
C LEU A 559 -23.90 26.67 -31.99
N ILE A 560 -24.12 25.45 -31.49
CA ILE A 560 -23.10 24.41 -31.35
C ILE A 560 -22.48 24.03 -32.71
N ALA A 561 -23.28 23.92 -33.79
CA ALA A 561 -22.77 23.62 -35.12
C ALA A 561 -22.01 24.80 -35.75
N ALA A 562 -22.36 26.04 -35.40
CA ALA A 562 -21.60 27.23 -35.78
C ALA A 562 -20.26 27.32 -35.02
N LEU A 563 -20.25 27.00 -33.73
CA LEU A 563 -19.04 26.92 -32.90
C LEU A 563 -18.09 25.81 -33.39
N LEU A 564 -18.61 24.60 -33.66
CA LEU A 564 -17.80 23.50 -34.21
C LEU A 564 -17.21 23.81 -35.59
N THR A 565 -17.97 24.48 -36.48
CA THR A 565 -17.45 24.86 -37.81
C THR A 565 -16.53 26.09 -37.79
N THR A 566 -16.57 26.94 -36.76
CA THR A 566 -15.56 27.98 -36.55
C THR A 566 -14.29 27.41 -35.90
N TRP A 567 -14.43 26.46 -34.97
CA TRP A 567 -13.32 25.72 -34.39
C TRP A 567 -12.53 24.93 -35.44
N ASP A 568 -13.20 24.13 -36.27
CA ASP A 568 -12.54 23.37 -37.35
C ASP A 568 -11.84 24.28 -38.38
N ARG A 569 -12.44 25.44 -38.69
CA ARG A 569 -11.79 26.46 -39.54
C ARG A 569 -10.53 27.09 -38.91
N ALA A 570 -10.44 27.15 -37.58
CA ALA A 570 -9.31 27.76 -36.86
C ALA A 570 -8.21 26.75 -36.53
N PHE A 571 -8.58 25.61 -35.94
CA PHE A 571 -7.73 24.60 -35.33
C PHE A 571 -7.76 23.23 -36.01
N GLY A 572 -8.74 22.97 -36.89
CA GLY A 572 -8.76 21.75 -37.71
C GLY A 572 -7.54 21.66 -38.64
N PRO A 573 -7.28 20.50 -39.29
CA PRO A 573 -5.97 20.18 -39.86
C PRO A 573 -5.36 21.23 -40.80
N ASN A 574 -6.20 21.97 -41.54
CA ASN A 574 -5.79 23.00 -42.50
C ASN A 574 -6.08 24.44 -42.05
N GLY A 575 -6.60 24.64 -40.83
CA GLY A 575 -6.83 25.95 -40.23
C GLY A 575 -5.51 26.69 -39.91
N PRO A 576 -5.55 28.02 -39.68
CA PRO A 576 -4.36 28.83 -39.44
C PRO A 576 -3.55 28.39 -38.21
N PHE A 577 -4.18 27.80 -37.19
CA PHE A 577 -3.54 27.31 -35.97
C PHE A 577 -3.40 25.78 -35.90
N GLY A 578 -4.15 25.03 -36.72
CA GLY A 578 -4.08 23.57 -36.79
C GLY A 578 -2.77 23.01 -37.38
N LEU A 579 -2.67 21.68 -37.53
CA LEU A 579 -1.39 21.02 -37.79
C LEU A 579 -0.69 21.38 -39.11
N ASN A 580 -1.40 21.73 -40.19
CA ASN A 580 -0.79 22.29 -41.41
C ASN A 580 -0.69 23.82 -41.37
N GLY A 581 -1.24 24.45 -40.34
CA GLY A 581 -1.42 25.88 -40.19
C GLY A 581 -0.12 26.70 -40.12
N LYS A 582 -0.24 27.96 -40.54
CA LYS A 582 0.86 28.93 -40.49
C LYS A 582 1.32 29.19 -39.06
N TYR A 583 0.44 29.14 -38.07
CA TYR A 583 0.71 29.53 -36.68
C TYR A 583 0.75 28.36 -35.68
N PHE A 584 0.75 27.10 -36.14
CA PHE A 584 0.84 25.90 -35.28
C PHE A 584 1.82 26.03 -34.12
N GLU A 585 3.10 26.34 -34.42
CA GLU A 585 4.18 26.41 -33.41
C GLU A 585 3.93 27.51 -32.33
N VAL A 586 3.06 28.49 -32.60
CA VAL A 586 2.67 29.53 -31.64
C VAL A 586 1.48 29.09 -30.79
N ALA A 587 0.50 28.42 -31.40
CA ALA A 587 -0.63 27.84 -30.66
C ALA A 587 -0.17 26.69 -29.75
N PHE A 588 0.73 25.83 -30.25
CA PHE A 588 1.37 24.77 -29.47
C PHE A 588 2.20 25.35 -28.32
N GLY A 589 3.10 26.31 -28.58
CA GLY A 589 3.90 26.92 -27.52
C GLY A 589 3.09 27.66 -26.43
N LEU A 590 1.95 28.26 -26.79
CA LEU A 590 1.02 28.87 -25.81
C LEU A 590 0.30 27.81 -24.95
N ARG A 591 -0.11 26.69 -25.56
CA ARG A 591 -0.67 25.52 -24.88
C ARG A 591 0.36 24.91 -23.91
N GLU A 592 1.54 24.58 -24.42
CA GLU A 592 2.68 24.02 -23.70
C GLU A 592 3.10 24.90 -22.51
N THR A 593 3.13 26.22 -22.69
CA THR A 593 3.40 27.18 -21.59
C THR A 593 2.33 27.10 -20.50
N LEU A 594 1.05 27.03 -20.88
CA LEU A 594 -0.07 26.97 -19.93
C LEU A 594 -0.07 25.64 -19.16
N GLU A 595 0.19 24.52 -19.85
CA GLU A 595 0.33 23.19 -19.25
C GLU A 595 1.51 23.14 -18.27
N ILE A 596 2.66 23.70 -18.63
CA ILE A 596 3.83 23.78 -17.74
C ILE A 596 3.54 24.63 -16.50
N VAL A 597 2.79 25.73 -16.62
CA VAL A 597 2.36 26.52 -15.44
C VAL A 597 1.44 25.70 -14.52
N MET A 598 0.45 24.97 -15.08
CA MET A 598 -0.44 24.12 -14.29
C MET A 598 0.28 22.92 -13.65
N GLN A 599 1.17 22.27 -14.39
CA GLN A 599 2.02 21.17 -13.89
C GLN A 599 2.98 21.67 -12.81
N THR A 600 3.53 22.89 -12.94
CA THR A 600 4.41 23.48 -11.91
C THR A 600 3.62 23.86 -10.64
N TYR A 601 2.39 24.38 -10.77
CA TYR A 601 1.49 24.58 -9.64
C TYR A 601 1.19 23.26 -8.91
N GLN A 602 0.87 22.19 -9.65
CA GLN A 602 0.64 20.86 -9.09
C GLN A 602 1.88 20.31 -8.38
N ALA A 603 3.06 20.36 -9.01
CA ALA A 603 4.30 19.88 -8.39
C ALA A 603 4.66 20.65 -7.12
N TYR A 604 4.42 21.97 -7.07
CA TYR A 604 4.55 22.74 -5.85
C TYR A 604 3.53 22.28 -4.78
N HIS A 605 2.25 22.13 -5.11
CA HIS A 605 1.23 21.67 -4.17
C HIS A 605 1.48 20.24 -3.63
N LEU A 606 2.01 19.35 -4.47
CA LEU A 606 2.49 18.03 -4.06
C LEU A 606 3.67 18.16 -3.08
N SER A 607 4.65 19.03 -3.39
CA SER A 607 5.83 19.26 -2.53
C SER A 607 5.49 19.71 -1.10
N VAL A 608 4.38 20.45 -0.94
CA VAL A 608 3.85 20.91 0.36
C VAL A 608 3.02 19.85 1.07
N SER A 609 2.34 18.94 0.35
CA SER A 609 1.24 18.13 0.90
C SER A 609 1.46 16.62 0.84
N VAL A 610 2.46 16.14 0.09
CA VAL A 610 2.71 14.72 -0.16
C VAL A 610 4.13 14.38 0.31
N PRO A 611 4.29 13.65 1.43
CA PRO A 611 5.62 13.28 1.96
C PRO A 611 6.42 12.35 1.03
N ARG A 612 5.72 11.59 0.18
CA ARG A 612 6.29 10.56 -0.70
C ARG A 612 7.17 11.18 -1.80
N ARG A 613 8.46 11.32 -1.51
CA ARG A 613 9.50 11.88 -2.40
C ARG A 613 9.38 11.43 -3.86
N TRP A 614 9.13 10.14 -4.12
CA TRP A 614 9.02 9.61 -5.49
C TRP A 614 7.84 10.19 -6.30
N ILE A 615 6.76 10.63 -5.64
CA ILE A 615 5.63 11.30 -6.31
C ILE A 615 6.01 12.74 -6.68
N ASN A 616 6.74 13.44 -5.81
CA ASN A 616 7.29 14.78 -6.09
C ASN A 616 8.32 14.71 -7.24
N GLN A 617 9.20 13.71 -7.21
CA GLN A 617 10.16 13.43 -8.29
C GLN A 617 9.47 13.10 -9.61
N LEU A 618 8.36 12.33 -9.61
CA LEU A 618 7.57 12.04 -10.81
C LEU A 618 6.88 13.30 -11.38
N ALA A 619 6.38 14.19 -10.51
CA ALA A 619 5.79 15.47 -10.91
C ALA A 619 6.83 16.40 -11.55
N VAL A 620 8.01 16.52 -10.93
CA VAL A 620 9.13 17.31 -11.47
C VAL A 620 9.68 16.72 -12.75
N ALA A 621 9.86 15.40 -12.83
CA ALA A 621 10.26 14.71 -14.06
C ALA A 621 9.28 14.98 -15.21
N SER A 622 7.97 15.05 -14.94
CA SER A 622 6.96 15.40 -15.95
C SER A 622 7.16 16.82 -16.49
N ILE A 623 7.41 17.81 -15.63
CA ILE A 623 7.70 19.20 -16.04
C ILE A 623 8.99 19.27 -16.86
N VAL A 624 10.06 18.60 -16.41
CA VAL A 624 11.36 18.59 -17.10
C VAL A 624 11.26 17.92 -18.46
N LEU A 625 10.54 16.79 -18.57
CA LEU A 625 10.29 16.12 -19.85
C LEU A 625 9.49 17.01 -20.81
N ASN A 626 8.54 17.81 -20.31
CA ASN A 626 7.81 18.78 -21.13
C ASN A 626 8.78 19.85 -21.67
N CYS A 627 9.47 20.55 -20.76
CA CYS A 627 10.38 21.66 -21.05
C CYS A 627 11.57 21.28 -21.96
N VAL A 628 12.13 20.08 -21.80
CA VAL A 628 13.30 19.61 -22.56
C VAL A 628 12.88 18.87 -23.84
N GLY A 629 11.75 18.16 -23.82
CA GLY A 629 11.29 17.29 -24.89
C GLY A 629 11.04 18.01 -26.21
N THR A 630 10.31 19.15 -26.19
CA THR A 630 10.05 19.94 -27.41
C THR A 630 11.33 20.46 -28.08
N PRO A 631 12.29 21.09 -27.37
CA PRO A 631 13.62 21.40 -27.90
C PRO A 631 14.34 20.18 -28.52
N VAL A 632 14.35 19.03 -27.84
CA VAL A 632 15.03 17.81 -28.30
C VAL A 632 14.37 17.25 -29.57
N LEU A 633 13.04 17.14 -29.59
CA LEU A 633 12.28 16.75 -30.78
C LEU A 633 12.49 17.73 -31.94
N HIS A 634 12.64 19.02 -31.65
CA HIS A 634 12.94 20.04 -32.66
C HIS A 634 14.33 19.91 -33.29
N VAL A 635 15.33 19.46 -32.53
CA VAL A 635 16.67 19.14 -33.05
C VAL A 635 16.66 17.80 -33.81
N ALA A 636 16.15 16.73 -33.20
CA ALA A 636 16.17 15.38 -33.76
C ALA A 636 15.38 15.28 -35.07
N PHE A 637 14.15 15.81 -35.11
CA PHE A 637 13.26 15.72 -36.26
C PHE A 637 13.31 16.95 -37.18
N ARG A 638 14.39 17.76 -37.13
CA ARG A 638 14.59 18.96 -37.95
C ARG A 638 14.40 18.79 -39.47
N ARG A 639 14.57 17.56 -39.99
CA ARG A 639 14.35 17.20 -41.42
C ARG A 639 12.98 16.56 -41.70
N LYS A 640 12.17 16.23 -40.70
CA LYS A 640 10.89 15.48 -40.80
C LYS A 640 9.75 16.23 -40.10
N ARG A 641 9.35 17.41 -40.62
CA ARG A 641 8.37 18.33 -39.98
C ARG A 641 7.07 17.65 -39.50
N GLY A 642 6.48 16.75 -40.28
CA GLY A 642 5.26 16.03 -39.88
C GLY A 642 5.46 15.13 -38.66
N TRP A 643 6.55 14.35 -38.64
CA TRP A 643 6.92 13.53 -37.48
C TRP A 643 7.28 14.36 -36.25
N ARG A 644 7.95 15.51 -36.43
CA ARG A 644 8.20 16.47 -35.33
C ARG A 644 6.91 16.86 -34.63
N ARG A 645 5.95 17.42 -35.38
CA ARG A 645 4.67 17.91 -34.82
C ARG A 645 3.85 16.77 -34.21
N LEU A 646 3.83 15.59 -34.84
CA LEU A 646 3.15 14.42 -34.31
C LEU A 646 3.74 13.96 -32.96
N LEU A 647 5.07 13.89 -32.85
CA LEU A 647 5.73 13.44 -31.63
C LEU A 647 5.60 14.45 -30.48
N CYS A 648 5.58 15.76 -30.77
CA CYS A 648 5.34 16.77 -29.74
C CYS A 648 3.93 16.59 -29.14
N LEU A 649 2.89 16.48 -29.97
CA LEU A 649 1.50 16.23 -29.54
C LEU A 649 1.32 14.89 -28.80
N VAL A 650 2.12 13.87 -29.13
CA VAL A 650 2.07 12.57 -28.43
C VAL A 650 2.78 12.63 -27.07
N GLN A 651 3.93 13.30 -26.96
CA GLN A 651 4.63 13.52 -25.69
C GLN A 651 3.74 14.32 -24.73
N ASP A 652 3.24 15.45 -25.21
CA ASP A 652 2.29 16.35 -24.56
C ASP A 652 1.08 15.60 -23.99
N ALA A 653 0.37 14.81 -24.81
CA ALA A 653 -0.75 13.98 -24.36
C ALA A 653 -0.37 12.89 -23.33
N VAL A 654 0.89 12.42 -23.29
CA VAL A 654 1.37 11.47 -22.27
C VAL A 654 1.64 12.19 -20.94
N LEU A 655 2.19 13.41 -20.98
CA LEU A 655 2.49 14.20 -19.79
C LEU A 655 1.22 14.76 -19.13
N ASP A 656 0.21 15.15 -19.92
CA ASP A 656 -1.13 15.46 -19.41
C ASP A 656 -1.77 14.26 -18.70
N VAL A 657 -1.66 13.04 -19.25
CA VAL A 657 -2.16 11.81 -18.62
C VAL A 657 -1.36 11.48 -17.35
N CYS A 658 -0.05 11.72 -17.35
CA CYS A 658 0.79 11.50 -16.17
C CYS A 658 0.38 12.41 -15.01
N SER A 659 0.29 13.71 -15.26
CA SER A 659 -0.07 14.73 -14.26
C SER A 659 -1.53 14.62 -13.79
N SER A 660 -2.49 14.46 -14.70
CA SER A 660 -3.93 14.52 -14.36
C SER A 660 -4.62 13.18 -14.12
N VAL A 661 -3.91 12.05 -14.26
CA VAL A 661 -4.44 10.70 -13.93
C VAL A 661 -3.44 9.86 -13.15
N VAL A 662 -2.21 9.66 -13.65
CA VAL A 662 -1.27 8.70 -13.03
C VAL A 662 -0.87 9.15 -11.62
N ILE A 663 -0.44 10.40 -11.45
CA ILE A 663 -0.04 10.94 -10.14
C ILE A 663 -1.20 10.88 -9.12
N PRO A 664 -2.43 11.38 -9.42
CA PRO A 664 -3.58 11.21 -8.53
C PRO A 664 -3.91 9.74 -8.20
N VAL A 665 -3.81 8.81 -9.16
CA VAL A 665 -4.04 7.38 -8.90
C VAL A 665 -2.96 6.81 -7.98
N CYS A 666 -1.69 7.17 -8.17
CA CYS A 666 -0.58 6.78 -7.29
C CYS A 666 -0.74 7.27 -5.85
N VAL A 667 -1.38 8.43 -5.66
CA VAL A 667 -1.76 8.95 -4.33
C VAL A 667 -2.91 8.13 -3.73
N ILE A 668 -4.01 7.97 -4.47
CA ILE A 668 -5.24 7.27 -4.03
C ILE A 668 -5.01 5.79 -3.70
N TYR A 669 -4.17 5.10 -4.49
CA TYR A 669 -4.10 3.64 -4.55
C TYR A 669 -4.05 2.92 -3.18
N PRO A 670 -3.12 3.22 -2.25
CA PRO A 670 -3.08 2.53 -0.96
C PRO A 670 -4.32 2.79 -0.10
N TYR A 671 -4.95 3.97 -0.15
CA TYR A 671 -6.16 4.22 0.63
C TYR A 671 -7.32 3.32 0.17
N VAL A 672 -7.54 3.19 -1.15
CA VAL A 672 -8.65 2.41 -1.72
C VAL A 672 -8.39 0.89 -1.73
N PHE A 673 -7.13 0.45 -1.81
CA PHE A 673 -6.78 -0.97 -1.99
C PHE A 673 -6.01 -1.62 -0.82
N LYS A 674 -5.41 -0.84 0.10
CA LYS A 674 -4.70 -1.36 1.28
C LYS A 674 -5.38 -0.99 2.61
N TYR A 675 -5.84 0.25 2.78
CA TYR A 675 -6.25 0.77 4.10
C TYR A 675 -7.77 0.82 4.37
N PHE A 676 -8.62 1.02 3.36
CA PHE A 676 -10.07 1.13 3.56
C PHE A 676 -10.73 -0.25 3.71
N ASP A 677 -11.35 -0.54 4.86
CA ASP A 677 -12.05 -1.81 5.07
C ASP A 677 -13.48 -1.74 4.52
N ARG A 678 -13.72 -2.57 3.50
CA ARG A 678 -14.99 -2.63 2.74
C ARG A 678 -16.09 -3.43 3.44
N SER A 679 -15.83 -4.01 4.61
CA SER A 679 -16.84 -4.69 5.43
C SER A 679 -17.56 -3.73 6.37
N VAL A 680 -16.82 -2.79 6.97
CA VAL A 680 -17.36 -1.68 7.80
C VAL A 680 -17.54 -0.37 7.03
N MET A 681 -17.05 -0.29 5.79
CA MET A 681 -17.07 0.93 4.94
C MET A 681 -16.35 2.13 5.59
N TYR A 682 -15.28 1.85 6.33
CA TYR A 682 -14.56 2.81 7.17
C TYR A 682 -13.05 2.47 7.17
N PHE A 683 -12.23 3.34 7.78
CA PHE A 683 -10.83 3.03 8.04
C PHE A 683 -10.69 2.47 9.47
N PRO A 684 -9.88 1.42 9.71
CA PRO A 684 -9.64 0.92 11.06
C PRO A 684 -9.15 2.02 12.03
N ASP A 685 -9.67 2.06 13.24
CA ASP A 685 -9.41 3.15 14.20
C ASP A 685 -7.93 3.27 14.58
N ALA A 686 -7.20 2.15 14.60
CA ALA A 686 -5.74 2.11 14.77
C ALA A 686 -4.95 2.91 13.71
N LEU A 687 -5.52 3.11 12.51
CA LEU A 687 -4.95 3.98 11.48
C LEU A 687 -5.42 5.43 11.65
N ILE A 688 -6.69 5.65 12.02
CA ILE A 688 -7.24 6.99 12.23
C ILE A 688 -6.52 7.70 13.38
N MET A 689 -6.08 6.96 14.39
CA MET A 689 -5.33 7.48 15.54
C MET A 689 -3.80 7.45 15.36
N ASP A 690 -3.27 6.94 14.23
CA ASP A 690 -1.83 7.06 13.91
C ASP A 690 -1.54 8.44 13.31
N ASP A 691 -0.77 9.25 14.03
CA ASP A 691 -0.43 10.65 13.71
C ASP A 691 0.05 10.84 12.27
N VAL A 692 0.90 9.92 11.80
CA VAL A 692 1.54 9.98 10.49
C VAL A 692 0.54 9.57 9.43
N TRP A 693 -0.11 8.42 9.59
CA TRP A 693 -1.11 7.95 8.64
C TRP A 693 -2.26 8.94 8.49
N TYR A 694 -2.79 9.50 9.58
CA TYR A 694 -3.91 10.42 9.59
C TYR A 694 -3.60 11.72 8.83
N ILE A 695 -2.44 12.35 9.12
CA ILE A 695 -2.03 13.59 8.46
C ILE A 695 -1.61 13.35 7.02
N ASP A 696 -0.85 12.29 6.75
CA ASP A 696 -0.47 11.94 5.39
C ASP A 696 -1.73 11.64 4.57
N ALA A 697 -2.69 10.87 5.08
CA ALA A 697 -3.97 10.60 4.43
C ALA A 697 -4.77 11.88 4.12
N ILE A 698 -4.94 12.78 5.09
CA ILE A 698 -5.71 14.02 4.88
C ILE A 698 -4.99 14.98 3.91
N SER A 699 -3.66 15.06 3.98
CA SER A 699 -2.86 15.98 3.16
C SER A 699 -2.71 15.48 1.72
N GLU A 700 -2.54 14.18 1.55
CA GLU A 700 -2.52 13.51 0.24
C GLU A 700 -3.89 13.53 -0.44
N ASN A 701 -4.98 13.17 0.26
CA ASN A 701 -6.31 13.14 -0.37
C ASN A 701 -6.82 14.56 -0.73
N ARG A 702 -6.29 15.63 -0.11
CA ARG A 702 -6.56 17.02 -0.52
C ARG A 702 -6.14 17.33 -1.97
N GLN A 703 -5.23 16.55 -2.57
CA GLN A 703 -4.87 16.69 -4.00
C GLN A 703 -6.00 16.30 -4.96
N ILE A 704 -6.97 15.51 -4.49
CA ILE A 704 -8.11 15.00 -5.27
C ILE A 704 -9.34 15.92 -5.06
N LEU A 705 -9.48 16.41 -3.83
CA LEU A 705 -10.59 17.21 -3.35
C LEU A 705 -10.34 18.68 -3.66
N ILE A 706 -10.83 19.13 -4.82
CA ILE A 706 -10.53 20.47 -5.36
C ILE A 706 -11.05 21.57 -4.41
N THR A 707 -10.12 22.24 -3.72
CA THR A 707 -10.42 23.25 -2.69
C THR A 707 -10.41 24.69 -3.22
N SER A 708 -9.69 24.96 -4.31
CA SER A 708 -9.53 26.30 -4.88
C SER A 708 -9.82 26.34 -6.39
N THR A 709 -10.02 27.56 -6.92
CA THR A 709 -10.14 27.78 -8.37
C THR A 709 -8.85 27.42 -9.12
N ALA A 710 -7.67 27.55 -8.49
CA ALA A 710 -6.41 27.16 -9.11
C ALA A 710 -6.29 25.62 -9.18
N ASP A 711 -6.69 24.90 -8.13
CA ASP A 711 -6.76 23.43 -8.10
C ASP A 711 -7.70 22.92 -9.21
N TYR A 712 -8.85 23.58 -9.39
CA TYR A 712 -9.81 23.27 -10.45
C TYR A 712 -9.18 23.44 -11.84
N MET A 713 -8.60 24.61 -12.12
CA MET A 713 -8.01 24.90 -13.43
C MET A 713 -6.84 23.96 -13.74
N ALA A 714 -5.94 23.73 -12.79
CA ALA A 714 -4.78 22.86 -12.96
C ALA A 714 -5.17 21.39 -13.21
N THR A 715 -6.26 20.91 -12.61
CA THR A 715 -6.71 19.51 -12.78
C THR A 715 -7.58 19.31 -14.01
N VAL A 716 -8.42 20.29 -14.38
CA VAL A 716 -9.37 20.18 -15.52
C VAL A 716 -8.74 20.60 -16.85
N MET A 717 -7.76 21.51 -16.89
CA MET A 717 -7.13 21.92 -18.16
C MET A 717 -6.40 20.78 -18.88
N PRO A 718 -5.52 19.98 -18.25
CA PRO A 718 -4.86 18.85 -18.92
C PRO A 718 -5.87 17.81 -19.46
N GLN A 719 -6.95 17.55 -18.73
CA GLN A 719 -8.04 16.65 -19.15
C GLN A 719 -8.68 17.11 -20.48
N LEU A 720 -8.96 18.42 -20.61
CA LEU A 720 -9.45 19.01 -21.85
C LEU A 720 -8.38 19.06 -22.95
N SER A 721 -7.11 19.23 -22.56
CA SER A 721 -5.98 19.24 -23.47
C SER A 721 -5.73 17.87 -24.11
N ILE A 722 -5.84 16.76 -23.35
CA ILE A 722 -5.79 15.38 -23.88
C ILE A 722 -6.82 15.18 -25.00
N LEU A 723 -8.06 15.65 -24.81
CA LEU A 723 -9.12 15.54 -25.83
C LEU A 723 -8.71 16.23 -27.14
N GLY A 724 -8.19 17.47 -27.07
CA GLY A 724 -7.73 18.23 -28.24
C GLY A 724 -6.51 17.60 -28.92
N CYS A 725 -5.56 17.11 -28.13
CA CYS A 725 -4.34 16.50 -28.64
C CYS A 725 -4.62 15.17 -29.35
N LEU A 726 -5.37 14.26 -28.70
CA LEU A 726 -5.77 12.99 -29.29
C LEU A 726 -6.70 13.16 -30.50
N ALA A 727 -7.59 14.16 -30.53
CA ALA A 727 -8.37 14.50 -31.71
C ALA A 727 -7.48 14.89 -32.91
N THR A 728 -6.46 15.73 -32.66
CA THR A 728 -5.50 16.17 -33.68
C THR A 728 -4.66 14.99 -34.20
N VAL A 729 -4.18 14.11 -33.32
CA VAL A 729 -3.40 12.92 -33.70
C VAL A 729 -4.19 11.97 -34.62
N LYS A 730 -5.47 11.69 -34.31
CA LYS A 730 -6.35 10.82 -35.11
C LYS A 730 -6.49 11.28 -36.57
N GLN A 731 -6.52 12.59 -36.80
CA GLN A 731 -6.71 13.15 -38.15
C GLN A 731 -5.47 13.01 -39.04
N VAL A 732 -4.28 12.93 -38.42
CA VAL A 732 -2.97 12.98 -39.10
C VAL A 732 -2.41 11.60 -39.44
N ILE A 733 -2.64 10.59 -38.59
CA ILE A 733 -2.15 9.23 -38.80
C ILE A 733 -3.04 8.50 -39.82
N LYS A 734 -2.43 7.95 -40.88
CA LYS A 734 -3.13 7.15 -41.91
C LYS A 734 -2.43 5.81 -42.13
N SER A 735 -3.21 4.74 -42.33
CA SER A 735 -2.68 3.39 -42.56
C SER A 735 -2.23 3.21 -44.02
N ARG A 736 -1.04 2.64 -44.26
CA ARG A 736 -0.63 2.15 -45.59
C ARG A 736 -1.44 0.91 -45.96
N ARG A 737 -2.40 1.04 -46.89
CA ARG A 737 -3.01 -0.11 -47.55
C ARG A 737 -1.97 -0.81 -48.43
N ALA A 738 -1.72 -2.09 -48.16
CA ALA A 738 -0.97 -2.96 -49.08
C ALA A 738 -1.84 -3.26 -50.31
N GLY A 739 -1.23 -3.37 -51.50
CA GLY A 739 -1.93 -3.78 -52.72
C GLY A 739 -2.27 -2.67 -53.74
N VAL A 740 -1.64 -1.49 -53.67
CA VAL A 740 -1.68 -0.51 -54.78
C VAL A 740 -0.25 -0.18 -55.20
N ALA A 741 0.19 -0.77 -56.31
CA ALA A 741 1.37 -0.29 -57.03
C ALA A 741 1.06 1.08 -57.67
N PRO A 742 2.05 1.96 -57.87
CA PRO A 742 1.90 3.08 -58.78
C PRO A 742 1.53 2.51 -60.16
N GLN A 743 0.45 2.98 -60.77
CA GLN A 743 0.17 2.63 -62.17
C GLN A 743 1.35 3.10 -63.03
N PRO A 744 1.91 2.23 -63.90
CA PRO A 744 2.83 2.69 -64.94
C PRO A 744 2.13 3.78 -65.77
N ALA A 745 2.82 4.87 -66.05
CA ALA A 745 2.30 5.87 -66.97
C ALA A 745 2.07 5.20 -68.34
N GLY A 746 0.83 5.27 -68.85
CA GLY A 746 0.49 4.71 -70.14
C GLY A 746 1.33 5.35 -71.27
N PRO A 747 1.56 4.63 -72.38
CA PRO A 747 2.43 5.11 -73.46
C PRO A 747 1.86 6.40 -74.08
N PRO A 748 2.71 7.35 -74.50
CA PRO A 748 2.26 8.60 -75.08
C PRO A 748 1.60 8.36 -76.44
N ARG A 749 0.27 8.58 -76.52
CA ARG A 749 -0.42 8.67 -77.81
C ARG A 749 -0.11 10.01 -78.47
N HIS A 750 0.34 9.96 -79.71
CA HIS A 750 0.69 11.14 -80.50
C HIS A 750 -0.55 11.89 -81.03
N SER A 751 -0.32 13.18 -81.28
CA SER A 751 -0.95 14.01 -82.32
C SER A 751 -2.48 14.12 -82.43
N ALA A 752 -2.98 15.33 -82.18
CA ALA A 752 -3.89 16.01 -83.11
C ALA A 752 -3.37 17.44 -83.31
N THR A 753 -3.19 17.86 -84.57
CA THR A 753 -2.49 19.11 -84.93
C THR A 753 -3.46 20.29 -85.06
N ARG A 754 -3.05 21.49 -84.64
CA ARG A 754 -3.59 22.73 -85.23
C ARG A 754 -2.49 23.79 -85.37
N VAL A 755 -2.54 24.53 -86.49
CA VAL A 755 -1.45 25.35 -87.01
C VAL A 755 -1.56 26.82 -86.56
N VAL A 756 -0.42 27.43 -86.26
CA VAL A 756 -0.16 28.89 -86.34
C VAL A 756 1.23 29.06 -86.98
N PRO A 757 1.49 30.07 -87.86
CA PRO A 757 2.67 30.07 -88.75
C PRO A 757 4.02 30.45 -88.10
N LEU A 758 5.10 30.29 -88.87
CA LEU A 758 6.47 30.67 -88.51
C LEU A 758 6.68 32.20 -88.51
N GLY A 759 7.65 32.65 -87.70
CA GLY A 759 8.21 33.99 -87.71
C GLY A 759 9.63 34.00 -87.12
N GLN A 760 10.62 33.63 -87.94
CA GLN A 760 12.05 33.91 -87.73
C GLN A 760 12.38 35.32 -88.32
N PRO A 761 13.58 35.93 -88.10
CA PRO A 761 14.82 35.34 -87.57
C PRO A 761 15.55 36.13 -86.45
N GLU A 762 16.67 35.53 -86.02
CA GLU A 762 17.98 36.11 -85.64
C GLU A 762 18.12 37.61 -85.29
N ALA A 763 18.81 37.90 -84.16
CA ALA A 763 20.12 38.56 -84.19
C ALA A 763 20.85 38.54 -82.82
N ASN A 764 22.18 38.54 -82.89
CA ASN A 764 23.18 38.81 -81.85
C ASN A 764 24.25 39.68 -82.58
N PRO A 765 25.08 40.58 -81.96
CA PRO A 765 25.33 40.78 -80.53
C PRO A 765 25.49 42.28 -80.09
N ARG A 766 25.94 42.48 -78.83
CA ARG A 766 26.79 43.59 -78.28
C ARG A 766 26.63 45.04 -78.82
N GLY A 767 26.39 46.02 -77.93
CA GLY A 767 26.59 47.44 -78.28
C GLY A 767 26.33 48.53 -77.23
N ALA A 768 27.15 48.60 -76.17
CA ALA A 768 27.53 49.81 -75.41
C ALA A 768 26.49 50.72 -74.68
N GLU A 769 27.06 51.52 -73.76
CA GLU A 769 26.63 52.84 -73.26
C GLU A 769 25.38 53.02 -72.39
N MET A 770 25.22 54.26 -71.90
CA MET A 770 24.94 54.56 -70.49
C MET A 770 24.07 55.81 -70.31
N ALA A 771 23.31 55.82 -69.21
CA ALA A 771 22.50 56.93 -68.70
C ALA A 771 21.26 57.35 -69.54
N SER A 772 20.09 56.95 -69.06
CA SER A 772 18.95 57.87 -68.97
C SER A 772 18.02 57.44 -67.82
N SER A 773 17.24 58.38 -67.28
CA SER A 773 16.30 58.16 -66.17
C SER A 773 14.85 58.06 -66.65
N THR A 774 14.03 57.20 -66.04
CA THR A 774 12.72 57.55 -65.40
C THR A 774 11.90 56.28 -65.02
N SER A 775 10.76 56.47 -64.35
CA SER A 775 9.68 55.48 -64.17
C SER A 775 9.98 54.22 -63.33
N SER A 776 10.25 54.39 -62.02
CA SER A 776 10.20 53.25 -61.09
C SER A 776 8.76 52.92 -60.70
N SER A 777 8.18 51.84 -61.24
CA SER A 777 6.79 51.47 -60.93
C SER A 777 6.61 50.97 -59.49
N PHE A 778 5.52 51.42 -58.85
CA PHE A 778 5.14 51.11 -57.46
C PHE A 778 5.16 49.60 -57.14
N TRP A 779 4.69 48.78 -58.10
CA TRP A 779 4.62 47.32 -58.01
C TRP A 779 5.98 46.62 -57.87
N GLY A 780 7.07 47.23 -58.37
CA GLY A 780 8.43 46.71 -58.16
C GLY A 780 8.85 46.75 -56.68
N ARG A 781 8.55 47.87 -56.00
CA ARG A 781 8.86 48.03 -54.57
C ARG A 781 8.02 47.09 -53.70
N LEU A 782 6.76 46.87 -54.06
CA LEU A 782 5.86 45.93 -53.36
C LEU A 782 6.33 44.46 -53.42
N ARG A 783 6.86 43.98 -54.56
CA ARG A 783 7.43 42.62 -54.64
C ARG A 783 8.71 42.47 -53.80
N GLY A 784 9.56 43.51 -53.77
CA GLY A 784 10.69 43.57 -52.84
C GLY A 784 10.24 43.46 -51.38
N LEU A 785 9.27 44.28 -50.98
CA LEU A 785 8.70 44.28 -49.64
C LEU A 785 8.02 42.97 -49.25
N ALA A 786 7.29 42.29 -50.15
CA ALA A 786 6.66 41.01 -49.86
C ALA A 786 7.68 39.90 -49.52
N SER A 787 8.81 39.86 -50.24
CA SER A 787 9.91 38.93 -49.92
C SER A 787 10.65 39.31 -48.63
N ALA A 788 10.91 40.62 -48.42
CA ALA A 788 11.53 41.12 -47.20
C ALA A 788 10.65 40.91 -45.96
N GLN A 789 9.32 41.05 -46.08
CA GLN A 789 8.35 40.77 -45.03
C GLN A 789 8.25 39.29 -44.71
N THR A 790 8.17 38.40 -45.71
CA THR A 790 8.16 36.95 -45.44
C THR A 790 9.47 36.46 -44.83
N ILE A 791 10.63 37.00 -45.25
CA ILE A 791 11.92 36.72 -44.62
C ILE A 791 12.00 37.31 -43.20
N ARG A 792 11.53 38.54 -42.97
CA ARG A 792 11.44 39.13 -41.61
C ARG A 792 10.52 38.30 -40.71
N LEU A 793 9.36 37.87 -41.18
CA LEU A 793 8.41 37.04 -40.42
C LEU A 793 9.00 35.64 -40.13
N HIS A 794 9.76 35.06 -41.06
CA HIS A 794 10.46 33.79 -40.85
C HIS A 794 11.60 33.91 -39.83
N ARG A 795 12.42 34.98 -39.90
CA ARG A 795 13.46 35.27 -38.90
C ARG A 795 12.86 35.58 -37.53
N PHE A 796 11.79 36.36 -37.48
CA PHE A 796 11.04 36.67 -36.25
C PHE A 796 10.48 35.40 -35.61
N ARG A 797 9.83 34.53 -36.40
CA ARG A 797 9.37 33.21 -35.95
C ARG A 797 10.51 32.35 -35.39
N GLN A 798 11.62 32.21 -36.13
CA GLN A 798 12.77 31.41 -35.66
C GLN A 798 13.47 32.01 -34.45
N ARG A 799 13.45 33.35 -34.29
CA ARG A 799 13.93 34.02 -33.08
C ARG A 799 13.02 33.69 -31.90
N ASN A 800 11.72 33.77 -32.08
CA ASN A 800 10.75 33.50 -31.02
C ASN A 800 10.69 32.00 -30.66
N GLU A 801 10.80 31.08 -31.61
CA GLU A 801 10.97 29.62 -31.39
C GLU A 801 12.23 29.33 -30.53
N ARG A 802 13.34 30.04 -30.78
CA ARG A 802 14.56 29.93 -29.95
C ARG A 802 14.42 30.55 -28.57
N ILE A 803 13.75 31.70 -28.44
CA ILE A 803 13.47 32.34 -27.14
C ILE A 803 12.58 31.44 -26.30
N MET A 804 11.52 30.87 -26.88
CA MET A 804 10.64 29.90 -26.24
C MET A 804 11.41 28.69 -25.71
N HIS A 805 12.21 28.03 -26.56
CA HIS A 805 13.05 26.91 -26.10
C HIS A 805 14.05 27.31 -25.01
N ALA A 806 14.63 28.52 -25.07
CA ALA A 806 15.55 29.00 -24.03
C ALA A 806 14.84 29.25 -22.70
N VAL A 807 13.62 29.78 -22.72
CA VAL A 807 12.77 29.97 -21.53
C VAL A 807 12.34 28.63 -20.94
N LEU A 808 11.92 27.66 -21.78
CA LEU A 808 11.57 26.31 -21.33
C LEU A 808 12.76 25.60 -20.66
N LEU A 809 13.94 25.62 -21.29
CA LEU A 809 15.15 25.01 -20.72
C LEU A 809 15.61 25.72 -19.43
N LEU A 810 15.47 27.05 -19.35
CA LEU A 810 15.72 27.80 -18.11
C LEU A 810 14.72 27.42 -17.01
N TRP A 811 13.43 27.25 -17.33
CA TRP A 811 12.42 26.83 -16.37
C TRP A 811 12.67 25.42 -15.84
N ALA A 812 13.12 24.48 -16.69
CA ALA A 812 13.54 23.16 -16.25
C ALA A 812 14.68 23.24 -15.22
N VAL A 813 15.69 24.09 -15.44
CA VAL A 813 16.78 24.32 -14.48
C VAL A 813 16.27 24.93 -13.18
N VAL A 814 15.36 25.91 -13.23
CA VAL A 814 14.75 26.52 -12.04
C VAL A 814 13.97 25.48 -11.21
N VAL A 815 13.09 24.70 -11.84
CA VAL A 815 12.27 23.69 -11.16
C VAL A 815 13.12 22.57 -10.57
N VAL A 816 14.16 22.10 -11.28
CA VAL A 816 15.11 21.12 -10.74
C VAL A 816 15.90 21.70 -9.57
N SER A 817 16.37 22.95 -9.67
CA SER A 817 17.11 23.60 -8.58
C SER A 817 16.27 23.73 -7.32
N LEU A 818 15.02 24.20 -7.43
CA LEU A 818 14.08 24.31 -6.32
C LEU A 818 13.74 22.94 -5.70
N HIS A 819 13.58 21.90 -6.53
CA HIS A 819 13.29 20.56 -6.03
C HIS A 819 14.48 19.94 -5.29
N VAL A 820 15.70 20.03 -5.84
CA VAL A 820 16.93 19.51 -5.23
C VAL A 820 17.26 20.24 -3.94
N ASP A 821 17.08 21.57 -3.91
CA ASP A 821 17.27 22.41 -2.73
C ASP A 821 16.28 22.04 -1.59
N ALA A 822 15.02 21.78 -1.92
CA ALA A 822 14.03 21.31 -0.95
C ALA A 822 14.22 19.85 -0.53
N GLU A 823 14.63 18.95 -1.43
CA GLU A 823 14.96 17.56 -1.09
C GLU A 823 16.20 17.48 -0.21
N ALA A 824 17.24 18.30 -0.45
CA ALA A 824 18.40 18.43 0.42
C ALA A 824 18.02 18.93 1.83
N ARG A 825 17.15 19.94 1.96
CA ARG A 825 16.61 20.32 3.29
C ARG A 825 15.85 19.17 3.96
N ALA A 826 15.15 18.34 3.19
CA ALA A 826 14.37 17.22 3.69
C ALA A 826 15.18 15.92 3.94
N THR A 827 16.47 15.85 3.57
CA THR A 827 17.37 14.75 4.00
C THR A 827 17.99 14.99 5.37
N HIS A 828 18.03 16.23 5.87
CA HIS A 828 18.45 16.50 7.23
C HIS A 828 17.44 15.96 8.27
N THR A 829 17.95 15.16 9.21
CA THR A 829 17.17 14.53 10.27
C THR A 829 16.95 15.48 11.45
N VAL A 830 15.76 16.08 11.53
CA VAL A 830 15.31 16.72 12.78
C VAL A 830 14.84 15.62 13.74
N ARG A 831 15.41 15.60 14.95
CA ARG A 831 15.12 14.56 15.94
C ARG A 831 13.62 14.56 16.29
N GLY A 832 12.97 13.41 16.13
CA GLY A 832 11.55 13.24 16.42
C GLY A 832 10.60 13.66 15.30
N CYS A 833 11.07 14.11 14.12
CA CYS A 833 10.17 14.25 12.98
C CYS A 833 9.72 12.86 12.48
N ARG A 834 8.40 12.62 12.43
CA ARG A 834 7.81 11.33 12.01
C ARG A 834 7.27 11.37 10.57
N SER A 835 6.95 12.55 10.02
CA SER A 835 6.55 12.76 8.60
C SER A 835 7.20 14.02 8.02
N HIS A 836 7.86 13.90 6.85
CA HIS A 836 8.65 14.96 6.19
C HIS A 836 8.05 15.36 4.84
N VAL A 837 7.76 16.64 4.63
CA VAL A 837 7.38 17.21 3.32
C VAL A 837 8.57 17.96 2.69
N GLN A 838 8.45 18.41 1.43
CA GLN A 838 9.57 19.02 0.68
C GLN A 838 9.21 20.37 0.01
N PRO A 839 8.71 21.40 0.74
CA PRO A 839 8.24 22.64 0.12
C PRO A 839 9.38 23.43 -0.53
N TRP A 840 9.22 23.77 -1.80
CA TRP A 840 10.25 24.47 -2.61
C TRP A 840 10.73 25.80 -2.04
N TYR A 841 9.91 26.47 -1.22
CA TYR A 841 10.21 27.77 -0.61
C TYR A 841 10.34 27.72 0.92
N ALA A 842 10.41 26.53 1.53
CA ALA A 842 10.70 26.42 2.96
C ALA A 842 12.10 26.96 3.28
N ALA A 843 12.19 27.84 4.27
CA ALA A 843 13.46 28.37 4.78
C ALA A 843 13.99 27.53 5.97
N LYS A 844 13.12 26.76 6.61
CA LYS A 844 13.41 25.92 7.78
C LYS A 844 13.09 24.44 7.49
N TYR A 845 13.25 23.56 8.48
CA TYR A 845 12.98 22.12 8.29
C TYR A 845 11.47 21.84 8.23
N ALA A 846 11.03 21.27 7.11
CA ALA A 846 9.62 21.06 6.81
C ALA A 846 9.07 19.73 7.37
N CYS A 847 8.94 19.68 8.70
CA CYS A 847 8.31 18.57 9.39
C CYS A 847 6.79 18.72 9.44
N SER A 848 6.05 17.65 9.10
CA SER A 848 4.58 17.60 9.14
C SER A 848 4.07 17.08 10.49
N VAL A 849 4.72 16.07 11.05
CA VAL A 849 4.38 15.47 12.36
C VAL A 849 5.63 15.44 13.23
N MET A 850 5.65 16.22 14.31
CA MET A 850 6.78 16.33 15.24
C MET A 850 6.47 15.65 16.57
N GLN A 851 7.34 14.74 17.00
CA GLN A 851 7.30 14.06 18.30
C GLN A 851 8.41 14.57 19.23
N PHE A 852 8.02 15.45 20.16
CA PHE A 852 8.86 15.95 21.25
C PHE A 852 8.77 15.03 22.48
N ASN A 853 9.41 13.87 22.37
CA ASN A 853 9.70 12.97 23.49
C ASN A 853 10.84 13.57 24.36
N CYS A 854 10.53 13.95 25.61
CA CYS A 854 11.50 14.50 26.56
C CYS A 854 12.46 13.45 27.12
N TYR A 855 11.95 12.27 27.48
CA TYR A 855 12.75 11.17 28.05
C TYR A 855 13.90 10.78 27.13
N SER A 856 13.64 10.50 25.84
CA SER A 856 14.71 10.12 24.91
C SER A 856 15.67 11.28 24.61
N ARG A 857 15.24 12.52 24.79
CA ARG A 857 16.08 13.72 24.70
C ARG A 857 16.93 13.98 25.96
N GLY A 858 16.64 13.34 27.10
CA GLY A 858 17.33 13.55 28.37
C GLY A 858 16.94 14.86 29.07
N ILE A 859 15.78 15.41 28.73
CA ILE A 859 15.30 16.75 29.13
C ILE A 859 14.01 16.67 29.96
N ARG A 860 13.55 17.80 30.49
CA ARG A 860 12.35 17.85 31.36
C ARG A 860 11.10 18.34 30.66
N GLY A 861 11.24 19.19 29.64
CA GLY A 861 10.15 19.90 29.00
C GLY A 861 10.06 21.37 29.41
N ASP A 862 11.19 21.97 29.80
CA ASP A 862 11.29 23.40 30.11
C ASP A 862 11.00 24.22 28.83
N PRO A 863 10.43 25.44 28.94
CA PRO A 863 9.81 26.11 27.79
C PRO A 863 10.82 26.51 26.71
N ASP A 864 12.05 26.84 27.12
CA ASP A 864 13.14 27.18 26.21
C ASP A 864 13.64 25.95 25.42
N GLU A 865 13.61 24.76 26.01
CA GLU A 865 13.98 23.49 25.35
C GLU A 865 13.03 23.19 24.18
N LEU A 866 11.73 23.39 24.40
CA LEU A 866 10.70 23.20 23.38
C LEU A 866 10.66 24.36 22.38
N SER A 867 10.92 25.60 22.79
CA SER A 867 11.02 26.73 21.85
C SER A 867 12.19 26.54 20.88
N ALA A 868 13.36 26.15 21.37
CA ALA A 868 14.56 25.95 20.55
C ALA A 868 14.35 24.90 19.44
N GLU A 869 13.65 23.80 19.71
CA GLU A 869 13.34 22.80 18.68
C GLU A 869 12.20 23.24 17.74
N LEU A 870 11.15 23.91 18.26
CA LEU A 870 10.09 24.48 17.42
C LEU A 870 10.64 25.54 16.47
N GLU A 871 11.54 26.41 16.91
CA GLU A 871 12.14 27.47 16.09
C GLU A 871 12.96 26.94 14.90
N ARG A 872 13.34 25.67 14.90
CA ARG A 872 14.00 25.00 13.76
C ARG A 872 13.03 24.55 12.67
N LEU A 873 11.72 24.52 12.95
CA LEU A 873 10.68 24.02 12.04
C LEU A 873 10.11 25.13 11.14
N GLU A 874 9.67 24.73 9.95
CA GLU A 874 8.96 25.58 8.99
C GLU A 874 7.50 25.81 9.44
N PRO A 875 7.08 27.06 9.76
CA PRO A 875 5.74 27.34 10.31
C PRO A 875 4.57 26.86 9.45
N SER A 876 4.73 26.81 8.13
CA SER A 876 3.70 26.35 7.19
C SER A 876 3.63 24.82 7.05
N ALA A 877 4.60 24.08 7.58
CA ALA A 877 4.68 22.62 7.43
C ALA A 877 3.99 21.86 8.58
N LEU A 878 4.15 22.31 9.83
CA LEU A 878 3.75 21.54 11.01
C LEU A 878 2.23 21.35 11.12
N ARG A 879 1.80 20.08 11.22
CA ARG A 879 0.40 19.65 11.30
C ARG A 879 0.05 18.97 12.62
N ILE A 880 0.92 18.15 13.19
CA ILE A 880 0.75 17.65 14.58
C ILE A 880 2.01 17.93 15.38
N LEU A 881 1.82 18.41 16.61
CA LEU A 881 2.82 18.38 17.68
C LEU A 881 2.41 17.34 18.72
N VAL A 882 3.18 16.26 18.85
CA VAL A 882 3.04 15.24 19.89
C VAL A 882 4.14 15.46 20.94
N VAL A 883 3.78 15.63 22.20
CA VAL A 883 4.72 15.82 23.32
C VAL A 883 4.61 14.64 24.27
N THR A 884 5.72 13.97 24.59
CA THR A 884 5.69 12.73 25.38
C THR A 884 6.75 12.64 26.47
N HIS A 885 6.40 12.02 27.60
CA HIS A 885 7.29 11.69 28.72
C HIS A 885 8.06 12.88 29.33
N CYS A 886 7.42 14.06 29.36
CA CYS A 886 8.00 15.28 29.93
C CYS A 886 7.64 15.40 31.42
N SER A 887 8.66 15.42 32.28
CA SER A 887 8.50 15.42 33.74
C SER A 887 8.21 16.79 34.34
N ALA A 888 8.39 17.88 33.58
CA ALA A 888 8.05 19.24 33.98
C ALA A 888 7.68 20.11 32.76
N LEU A 889 6.68 19.67 31.99
CA LEU A 889 6.30 20.30 30.72
C LEU A 889 5.69 21.71 30.90
N SER A 890 6.38 22.70 30.33
CA SER A 890 5.87 24.06 30.14
C SER A 890 5.76 24.41 28.66
N LEU A 891 4.57 24.79 28.19
CA LEU A 891 4.35 25.09 26.76
C LEU A 891 4.74 26.54 26.40
N PRO A 892 5.64 26.76 25.42
CA PRO A 892 6.14 28.09 25.08
C PRO A 892 5.21 28.85 24.12
N PRO A 893 5.17 30.21 24.18
CA PRO A 893 4.38 31.06 23.27
C PRO A 893 4.61 30.80 21.77
N THR A 894 5.79 30.31 21.42
CA THR A 894 6.24 29.90 20.08
C THR A 894 5.27 28.94 19.37
N ILE A 895 4.47 28.17 20.12
CA ILE A 895 3.42 27.30 19.57
C ILE A 895 2.38 28.06 18.72
N ARG A 896 2.18 29.37 18.96
CA ARG A 896 1.22 30.21 18.23
C ARG A 896 1.69 30.64 16.83
N VAL A 897 2.95 30.37 16.49
CA VAL A 897 3.52 30.62 15.15
C VAL A 897 2.98 29.62 14.10
N PHE A 898 2.61 28.41 14.52
CA PHE A 898 2.21 27.30 13.64
C PHE A 898 0.70 27.32 13.34
N GLN A 899 0.25 28.31 12.58
CA GLN A 899 -1.18 28.53 12.26
C GLN A 899 -1.84 27.37 11.48
N SER A 900 -1.01 26.50 10.89
CA SER A 900 -1.39 25.34 10.07
C SER A 900 -1.52 24.02 10.84
N MET A 901 -1.33 24.01 12.17
CA MET A 901 -1.53 22.82 13.00
C MET A 901 -2.97 22.35 12.98
N LYS A 902 -3.13 21.02 13.11
CA LYS A 902 -4.38 20.26 13.10
C LYS A 902 -4.58 19.43 14.37
N GLY A 903 -3.50 18.99 15.00
CA GLY A 903 -3.54 18.28 16.29
C GLY A 903 -2.45 18.77 17.24
N ILE A 904 -2.76 18.76 18.53
CA ILE A 904 -1.78 18.84 19.62
C ILE A 904 -2.07 17.64 20.54
N GLU A 905 -1.02 16.90 20.89
CA GLU A 905 -1.13 15.74 21.76
C GLU A 905 -0.10 15.81 22.88
N ILE A 906 -0.52 15.50 24.10
CA ILE A 906 0.35 15.45 25.27
C ILE A 906 0.13 14.10 25.95
N TYR A 907 1.18 13.28 26.02
CA TYR A 907 1.11 11.91 26.53
C TYR A 907 2.06 11.71 27.71
N ASN A 908 1.57 11.09 28.80
CA ASN A 908 2.35 10.65 29.97
C ASN A 908 3.33 11.73 30.44
N SER A 909 2.82 12.94 30.69
CA SER A 909 3.62 14.13 30.97
C SER A 909 3.00 14.98 32.08
N SER A 910 3.84 15.58 32.91
CA SER A 910 3.44 16.47 34.00
C SER A 910 3.49 17.92 33.53
N LEU A 911 2.32 18.51 33.30
CA LEU A 911 2.14 19.91 32.93
C LEU A 911 2.38 20.81 34.15
N THR A 912 3.46 21.57 34.11
CA THR A 912 3.82 22.59 35.13
C THR A 912 3.22 23.95 34.80
N ALA A 913 3.18 24.32 33.51
CA ALA A 913 2.54 25.53 33.04
C ALA A 913 2.06 25.42 31.59
N TRP A 914 0.85 25.92 31.33
CA TRP A 914 0.41 26.26 29.97
C TRP A 914 -0.16 27.68 30.03
N PRO A 915 0.69 28.72 29.94
CA PRO A 915 0.27 30.10 30.15
C PRO A 915 -0.64 30.58 29.03
N SER A 916 -1.52 31.53 29.32
CA SER A 916 -2.30 32.31 28.34
C SER A 916 -1.49 32.85 27.16
N ALA A 917 -0.20 33.17 27.33
CA ALA A 917 0.70 33.58 26.25
C ALA A 917 0.93 32.49 25.18
N ALA A 918 0.80 31.21 25.56
CA ALA A 918 0.90 30.01 24.73
C ALA A 918 -0.47 29.38 24.43
N ALA A 919 -1.56 30.16 24.54
CA ALA A 919 -2.91 29.67 24.34
C ALA A 919 -3.21 29.12 22.94
N VAL A 920 -4.21 28.25 22.89
CA VAL A 920 -4.84 27.73 21.69
C VAL A 920 -6.11 28.53 21.41
N ASP A 921 -6.08 29.42 20.42
CA ASP A 921 -7.16 30.35 20.13
C ASP A 921 -7.45 30.52 18.62
N ALA A 922 -8.62 31.08 18.32
CA ALA A 922 -9.13 31.30 16.97
C ALA A 922 -8.34 32.31 16.11
N ALA A 923 -7.47 33.13 16.71
CA ALA A 923 -6.58 34.03 15.98
C ALA A 923 -5.30 33.31 15.55
N SER A 924 -4.69 32.50 16.42
CA SER A 924 -3.45 31.75 16.10
C SER A 924 -3.68 30.41 15.39
N GLN A 925 -4.42 29.44 15.94
CA GLN A 925 -4.44 28.05 15.43
C GLN A 925 -5.71 27.69 14.63
N LYS A 926 -5.98 28.42 13.55
CA LYS A 926 -7.23 28.36 12.75
C LYS A 926 -7.55 27.02 12.09
N GLU A 927 -6.58 26.12 11.92
CA GLU A 927 -6.77 24.77 11.37
C GLU A 927 -6.83 23.66 12.43
N LEU A 928 -6.67 23.97 13.73
CA LEU A 928 -6.58 22.95 14.79
C LEU A 928 -7.90 22.19 14.93
N GLY A 929 -7.92 20.92 14.57
CA GLY A 929 -9.09 20.03 14.63
C GLY A 929 -9.26 19.32 15.97
N TYR A 930 -8.15 18.99 16.65
CA TYR A 930 -8.20 18.24 17.90
C TYR A 930 -7.11 18.60 18.92
N LEU A 931 -7.36 18.27 20.19
CA LEU A 931 -6.43 18.35 21.31
C LEU A 931 -6.59 17.12 22.21
N TYR A 932 -5.53 16.34 22.42
CA TYR A 932 -5.54 15.14 23.28
C TYR A 932 -4.59 15.28 24.48
N LEU A 933 -5.09 14.98 25.68
CA LEU A 933 -4.38 15.04 26.97
C LEU A 933 -4.47 13.66 27.64
N ILE A 934 -3.43 12.85 27.51
CA ILE A 934 -3.46 11.41 27.76
C ILE A 934 -2.47 11.04 28.87
N ASN A 935 -2.97 10.52 29.99
CA ASN A 935 -2.20 10.23 31.21
C ASN A 935 -1.36 11.43 31.68
N THR A 936 -1.92 12.63 31.51
CA THR A 936 -1.28 13.89 31.88
C THR A 936 -1.59 14.28 33.33
N THR A 937 -0.62 14.89 34.01
CA THR A 937 -0.80 15.38 35.38
C THR A 937 -0.62 16.88 35.47
N TRP A 938 -1.40 17.56 36.32
CA TRP A 938 -1.29 18.99 36.58
C TRP A 938 -1.71 19.37 38.01
N SER A 939 -1.31 20.57 38.43
CA SER A 939 -1.67 21.18 39.73
C SER A 939 -2.90 22.09 39.66
N GLN A 940 -3.14 22.71 38.51
CA GLN A 940 -4.28 23.56 38.18
C GLN A 940 -4.70 23.29 36.73
N PHE A 941 -5.94 23.62 36.35
CA PHE A 941 -6.39 23.37 34.98
C PHE A 941 -5.62 24.26 33.98
N PRO A 942 -5.03 23.73 32.89
CA PRO A 942 -4.20 24.50 31.95
C PRO A 942 -4.87 25.75 31.33
N GLU A 943 -4.41 26.96 31.72
CA GLU A 943 -4.95 28.24 31.22
C GLU A 943 -4.99 28.31 29.69
N GLY A 944 -3.91 27.88 29.01
CA GLY A 944 -3.79 28.00 27.56
C GLY A 944 -4.75 27.12 26.75
N VAL A 945 -5.50 26.23 27.40
CA VAL A 945 -6.65 25.51 26.81
C VAL A 945 -7.97 26.24 27.08
N PHE A 946 -8.01 27.10 28.09
CA PHE A 946 -9.21 27.79 28.62
C PHE A 946 -9.18 29.32 28.42
N HIS A 947 -8.22 29.84 27.65
CA HIS A 947 -8.01 31.28 27.47
C HIS A 947 -8.58 31.79 26.14
N GLY A 948 -9.73 32.47 26.21
CA GLY A 948 -10.36 33.14 25.07
C GLY A 948 -11.15 32.19 24.17
N ARG A 949 -11.48 32.62 22.94
CA ARG A 949 -12.25 31.80 22.01
C ARG A 949 -11.36 30.77 21.32
N LEU A 950 -11.60 29.49 21.64
CA LEU A 950 -10.98 28.33 21.00
C LEU A 950 -11.09 28.37 19.46
N PRO A 951 -10.20 27.71 18.70
CA PRO A 951 -10.30 27.62 17.25
C PRO A 951 -11.67 27.10 16.78
N PRO A 952 -12.35 27.72 15.80
CA PRO A 952 -13.62 27.23 15.28
C PRO A 952 -13.47 25.94 14.47
N SER A 953 -12.23 25.47 14.27
CA SER A 953 -11.85 24.17 13.73
C SER A 953 -11.85 23.05 14.76
N LEU A 954 -11.74 23.36 16.06
CA LEU A 954 -11.59 22.38 17.12
C LEU A 954 -12.90 21.64 17.33
N THR A 955 -12.93 20.36 16.95
CA THR A 955 -14.10 19.47 17.06
C THR A 955 -13.87 18.30 18.01
N HIS A 956 -12.64 18.00 18.42
CA HIS A 956 -12.35 16.92 19.37
C HIS A 956 -11.47 17.40 20.53
N LEU A 957 -11.92 17.19 21.76
CA LEU A 957 -11.12 17.34 22.98
C LEU A 957 -11.21 16.02 23.76
N ILE A 958 -10.08 15.33 23.90
CA ILE A 958 -9.99 14.06 24.64
C ILE A 958 -9.04 14.26 25.83
N ILE A 959 -9.52 13.93 27.02
CA ILE A 959 -8.75 13.92 28.26
C ILE A 959 -8.89 12.53 28.88
N HIS A 960 -7.86 11.71 28.78
CA HIS A 960 -7.87 10.31 29.24
C HIS A 960 -6.88 10.12 30.39
N GLY A 961 -7.26 9.41 31.45
CA GLY A 961 -6.35 9.00 32.53
C GLY A 961 -5.65 10.14 33.30
N SER A 962 -6.17 11.36 33.23
CA SER A 962 -5.57 12.56 33.84
C SER A 962 -6.04 12.80 35.28
N ASN A 963 -5.21 13.42 36.11
CA ASN A 963 -5.31 13.35 37.58
C ASN A 963 -6.26 14.36 38.28
N PHE A 964 -7.31 14.85 37.62
CA PHE A 964 -8.16 15.92 38.16
C PHE A 964 -9.53 15.44 38.67
N THR A 965 -10.07 16.13 39.69
CA THR A 965 -11.31 15.75 40.39
C THR A 965 -12.52 16.63 40.10
N ALA A 966 -12.32 17.82 39.52
CA ALA A 966 -13.36 18.80 39.20
C ALA A 966 -12.99 19.61 37.94
N LEU A 967 -13.99 20.08 37.20
CA LEU A 967 -13.84 20.99 36.06
C LEU A 967 -13.95 22.45 36.49
N PRO A 968 -13.30 23.40 35.78
CA PRO A 968 -13.48 24.83 36.01
C PRO A 968 -14.86 25.32 35.54
N GLU A 969 -15.32 26.43 36.12
CA GLU A 969 -16.52 27.15 35.67
C GLU A 969 -16.28 27.91 34.34
N GLY A 970 -17.36 28.30 33.65
CA GLY A 970 -17.29 29.13 32.44
C GLY A 970 -16.93 28.36 31.15
N LEU A 971 -16.85 27.03 31.20
CA LEU A 971 -16.58 26.17 30.05
C LEU A 971 -17.58 26.41 28.89
N GLU A 972 -18.82 26.81 29.17
CA GLU A 972 -19.83 27.14 28.16
C GLU A 972 -19.44 28.35 27.28
N GLU A 973 -18.72 29.34 27.81
CA GLU A 973 -18.33 30.54 27.03
C GLU A 973 -17.25 30.23 25.98
N LEU A 974 -16.43 29.20 26.23
CA LEU A 974 -15.37 28.74 25.32
C LEU A 974 -15.93 28.02 24.10
N TRP A 975 -17.05 27.31 24.28
CA TRP A 975 -17.67 26.45 23.27
C TRP A 975 -18.98 26.99 22.66
N ALA A 976 -19.53 28.10 23.18
CA ALA A 976 -20.78 28.71 22.71
C ALA A 976 -20.89 28.82 21.17
N GLY A 977 -21.98 28.28 20.61
CA GLY A 977 -22.30 28.34 19.18
C GLY A 977 -21.64 27.28 18.29
N ARG A 978 -21.37 26.07 18.80
CA ARG A 978 -20.67 24.98 18.08
C ARG A 978 -21.48 23.67 18.04
N LEU A 979 -22.11 23.39 16.90
CA LEU A 979 -22.99 22.23 16.72
C LEU A 979 -22.29 20.87 16.49
N TRP A 980 -20.95 20.80 16.56
CA TRP A 980 -20.15 19.64 16.12
C TRP A 980 -18.88 19.46 16.97
N VAL A 981 -19.05 18.98 18.19
CA VAL A 981 -17.95 18.78 19.17
C VAL A 981 -18.06 17.40 19.82
N LEU A 982 -16.93 16.68 19.89
CA LEU A 982 -16.72 15.49 20.71
C LEU A 982 -15.87 15.89 21.93
N LEU A 983 -16.42 15.70 23.13
CA LEU A 983 -15.73 15.91 24.40
C LEU A 983 -15.65 14.59 25.17
N ALA A 984 -14.44 14.05 25.33
CA ALA A 984 -14.20 12.83 26.10
C ALA A 984 -13.36 13.15 27.34
N ILE A 985 -13.83 12.76 28.52
CA ILE A 985 -13.15 12.89 29.81
C ILE A 985 -13.21 11.52 30.51
N GLU A 986 -12.18 10.71 30.32
CA GLU A 986 -12.29 9.25 30.47
C GLU A 986 -11.24 8.68 31.43
N ARG A 987 -11.63 7.70 32.24
CA ARG A 987 -10.78 7.07 33.28
C ARG A 987 -10.12 8.09 34.22
N THR A 988 -10.82 9.19 34.54
CA THR A 988 -10.33 10.28 35.42
C THR A 988 -10.98 10.21 36.81
N PRO A 989 -10.36 10.78 37.87
CA PRO A 989 -10.96 10.84 39.20
C PRO A 989 -12.02 11.96 39.35
N LEU A 990 -12.60 12.46 38.25
CA LEU A 990 -13.67 13.47 38.22
C LEU A 990 -14.90 13.01 39.02
N GLN A 991 -15.34 13.83 39.98
CA GLN A 991 -16.40 13.46 40.95
C GLN A 991 -17.73 14.17 40.72
N ALA A 992 -17.71 15.38 40.14
CA ALA A 992 -18.88 16.23 39.91
C ALA A 992 -18.69 17.12 38.67
N LEU A 993 -19.81 17.49 38.04
CA LEU A 993 -19.87 18.48 36.96
C LEU A 993 -20.39 19.80 37.52
N PRO A 994 -19.81 20.97 37.17
CA PRO A 994 -20.39 22.26 37.53
C PRO A 994 -21.72 22.47 36.78
N PRO A 995 -22.74 23.15 37.34
CA PRO A 995 -24.01 23.41 36.63
C PRO A 995 -23.86 24.22 35.33
N SER A 996 -22.71 24.87 35.14
CA SER A 996 -22.31 25.55 33.90
C SER A 996 -22.10 24.57 32.74
N PHE A 997 -21.68 23.34 33.03
CA PHE A 997 -21.43 22.26 32.08
C PHE A 997 -22.69 21.87 31.28
N CYS A 998 -23.87 21.91 31.90
CA CYS A 998 -25.14 21.58 31.26
C CYS A 998 -25.60 22.60 30.19
N ARG A 999 -24.87 23.72 30.02
CA ARG A 999 -25.11 24.73 28.97
C ARG A 999 -24.26 24.51 27.71
N LEU A 1000 -23.61 23.36 27.59
CA LEU A 1000 -22.73 23.02 26.48
C LEU A 1000 -23.49 22.38 25.31
N SER A 1001 -23.75 23.17 24.27
CA SER A 1001 -24.07 22.63 22.93
C SER A 1001 -22.86 21.82 22.43
N ILE A 1002 -22.95 20.50 22.54
CA ILE A 1002 -21.92 19.50 22.24
C ILE A 1002 -22.60 18.32 21.55
N TYR A 1003 -21.97 17.80 20.49
CA TYR A 1003 -22.55 16.75 19.64
C TYR A 1003 -22.39 15.35 20.25
N GLN A 1004 -21.23 15.08 20.86
CA GLN A 1004 -20.93 13.83 21.54
C GLN A 1004 -20.16 14.09 22.83
N ILE A 1005 -20.56 13.43 23.91
CA ILE A 1005 -19.86 13.44 25.19
C ILE A 1005 -19.53 12.02 25.65
N SER A 1006 -18.38 11.85 26.27
CA SER A 1006 -18.05 10.66 27.05
C SER A 1006 -17.41 11.04 28.38
N LEU A 1007 -17.96 10.51 29.47
CA LEU A 1007 -17.48 10.59 30.85
C LEU A 1007 -17.18 9.17 31.38
N ALA A 1008 -16.74 8.27 30.49
CA ALA A 1008 -16.57 6.84 30.79
C ALA A 1008 -15.53 6.59 31.90
N ALA A 1009 -15.81 5.63 32.78
CA ALA A 1009 -14.97 5.22 33.90
C ALA A 1009 -14.53 6.37 34.84
N THR A 1010 -15.36 7.42 34.97
CA THR A 1010 -15.17 8.52 35.93
C THR A 1010 -15.66 8.17 37.33
N GLN A 1011 -15.39 9.03 38.32
CA GLN A 1011 -15.92 8.89 39.68
C GLN A 1011 -17.23 9.67 39.91
N LEU A 1012 -17.87 10.14 38.82
CA LEU A 1012 -19.12 10.90 38.84
C LEU A 1012 -20.24 10.09 39.52
N ALA A 1013 -20.89 10.69 40.52
CA ALA A 1013 -21.95 10.03 41.29
C ALA A 1013 -23.38 10.47 40.90
N GLU A 1014 -23.51 11.71 40.42
CA GLU A 1014 -24.76 12.43 40.13
C GLU A 1014 -24.54 13.34 38.92
N ILE A 1015 -25.60 13.66 38.18
CA ILE A 1015 -25.59 14.59 37.03
C ILE A 1015 -26.48 15.78 37.40
N PRO A 1016 -26.08 17.04 37.14
CA PRO A 1016 -26.94 18.19 37.42
C PRO A 1016 -28.21 18.19 36.53
N ASP A 1017 -29.28 18.82 37.01
CA ASP A 1017 -30.52 18.97 36.23
C ASP A 1017 -30.27 19.67 34.88
N HIS A 1018 -31.08 19.29 33.87
CA HIS A 1018 -31.03 19.83 32.51
C HIS A 1018 -29.73 19.60 31.71
N CYS A 1019 -28.88 18.64 32.11
CA CYS A 1019 -27.67 18.26 31.35
C CYS A 1019 -27.90 17.42 30.09
N PHE A 1020 -29.16 17.21 29.69
CA PHE A 1020 -29.53 16.48 28.47
C PHE A 1020 -30.39 17.40 27.57
N ASP A 1021 -29.73 18.03 26.60
CA ASP A 1021 -30.32 18.99 25.65
C ASP A 1021 -30.52 18.35 24.25
N ASP A 1022 -31.41 18.91 23.43
CA ASP A 1022 -31.79 18.39 22.10
C ASP A 1022 -30.57 18.30 21.13
N ASP A 1023 -29.57 19.17 21.31
CA ASP A 1023 -28.37 19.29 20.46
C ASP A 1023 -27.40 18.09 20.57
N MET A 1024 -27.46 17.31 21.65
CA MET A 1024 -26.58 16.16 21.85
C MET A 1024 -27.04 14.95 21.01
N ILE A 1025 -26.12 14.09 20.56
CA ILE A 1025 -26.46 12.86 19.82
C ILE A 1025 -25.91 11.60 20.50
N ALA A 1026 -24.77 11.66 21.18
CA ALA A 1026 -24.22 10.51 21.91
C ALA A 1026 -23.65 10.91 23.28
N ILE A 1027 -24.03 10.16 24.31
CA ILE A 1027 -23.73 10.40 25.72
C ILE A 1027 -23.26 9.09 26.35
N ASN A 1028 -21.98 8.99 26.68
CA ASN A 1028 -21.40 7.82 27.33
C ASN A 1028 -21.04 8.14 28.79
N LEU A 1029 -21.58 7.38 29.74
CA LEU A 1029 -21.36 7.47 31.18
C LEU A 1029 -20.99 6.10 31.77
N SER A 1030 -20.68 5.12 30.92
CA SER A 1030 -20.41 3.73 31.31
C SER A 1030 -19.18 3.62 32.21
N GLY A 1031 -19.23 2.76 33.23
CA GLY A 1031 -18.21 2.57 34.26
C GLY A 1031 -18.15 3.70 35.31
N SER A 1032 -19.07 4.67 35.28
CA SER A 1032 -19.17 5.72 36.29
C SER A 1032 -19.83 5.25 37.59
N ARG A 1033 -19.71 6.06 38.65
CA ARG A 1033 -20.37 5.81 39.95
C ARG A 1033 -21.79 6.37 40.03
N LEU A 1034 -22.41 6.68 38.89
CA LEU A 1034 -23.74 7.27 38.78
C LEU A 1034 -24.79 6.40 39.48
N ARG A 1035 -25.48 6.94 40.50
CA ARG A 1035 -26.46 6.18 41.30
C ARG A 1035 -27.91 6.36 40.86
N ALA A 1036 -28.24 7.53 40.33
CA ALA A 1036 -29.56 7.90 39.85
C ALA A 1036 -29.44 8.88 38.68
N LEU A 1037 -30.46 8.92 37.83
CA LEU A 1037 -30.66 9.97 36.82
C LEU A 1037 -31.44 11.16 37.41
N PRO A 1038 -31.40 12.36 36.79
CA PRO A 1038 -32.22 13.50 37.18
C PRO A 1038 -33.72 13.14 37.29
N VAL A 1039 -34.36 13.66 38.34
CA VAL A 1039 -35.78 13.35 38.64
C VAL A 1039 -36.73 14.09 37.70
N GLN A 1040 -36.32 15.25 37.17
CA GLN A 1040 -37.10 15.99 36.18
C GLN A 1040 -36.96 15.35 34.78
N GLU A 1041 -38.05 15.40 34.02
CA GLU A 1041 -38.14 14.85 32.66
C GLU A 1041 -37.37 15.75 31.67
N SER A 1042 -36.11 15.39 31.42
CA SER A 1042 -35.36 15.92 30.27
C SER A 1042 -35.99 15.38 28.97
N ALA A 1043 -36.27 16.27 28.02
CA ALA A 1043 -36.84 15.90 26.73
C ALA A 1043 -35.78 15.23 25.85
N LEU A 1044 -35.52 13.93 26.04
CA LEU A 1044 -34.60 13.15 25.20
C LEU A 1044 -35.23 12.88 23.81
N PRO A 1045 -34.64 13.32 22.69
CA PRO A 1045 -35.01 12.85 21.36
C PRO A 1045 -34.83 11.32 21.25
N SER A 1046 -35.74 10.65 20.54
CA SER A 1046 -35.67 9.20 20.25
C SER A 1046 -34.56 8.79 19.25
N LYS A 1047 -33.45 9.53 19.27
CA LYS A 1047 -32.24 9.35 18.45
C LYS A 1047 -30.94 9.58 19.23
N GLN A 1048 -31.01 10.00 20.49
CA GLN A 1048 -29.83 10.12 21.34
C GLN A 1048 -29.38 8.74 21.82
N MET A 1049 -28.08 8.46 21.67
CA MET A 1049 -27.42 7.28 22.23
C MET A 1049 -27.00 7.56 23.67
N LEU A 1050 -27.48 6.78 24.64
CA LEU A 1050 -27.14 6.93 26.07
C LEU A 1050 -26.61 5.62 26.64
N THR A 1051 -25.29 5.54 26.87
CA THR A 1051 -24.64 4.32 27.38
C THR A 1051 -24.18 4.52 28.83
N MET A 1052 -24.57 3.60 29.69
CA MET A 1052 -24.37 3.62 31.14
C MET A 1052 -24.06 2.20 31.66
N GLU A 1053 -23.34 1.42 30.87
CA GLU A 1053 -22.91 0.05 31.18
C GLU A 1053 -21.97 0.05 32.40
N LEU A 1054 -22.03 -0.96 33.26
CA LEU A 1054 -21.25 -1.06 34.51
C LEU A 1054 -21.38 0.19 35.42
N SER A 1055 -22.49 0.92 35.34
CA SER A 1055 -22.77 2.05 36.24
C SER A 1055 -23.25 1.59 37.61
N ALA A 1056 -23.30 2.50 38.59
CA ALA A 1056 -23.85 2.23 39.92
C ALA A 1056 -25.38 2.46 40.01
N LEU A 1057 -26.10 2.55 38.88
CA LEU A 1057 -27.52 2.86 38.84
C LEU A 1057 -28.33 1.79 39.58
N LEU A 1058 -29.20 2.23 40.50
CA LEU A 1058 -30.07 1.35 41.29
C LEU A 1058 -31.49 1.27 40.72
N GLU A 1059 -32.06 2.40 40.29
CA GLU A 1059 -33.43 2.54 39.81
C GLU A 1059 -33.48 3.51 38.62
N LEU A 1060 -34.51 3.41 37.77
CA LEU A 1060 -34.79 4.38 36.69
C LEU A 1060 -35.96 5.29 37.10
N PRO A 1061 -35.92 6.59 36.78
CA PRO A 1061 -37.07 7.46 37.00
C PRO A 1061 -38.20 7.11 36.01
N ALA A 1062 -39.45 7.21 36.46
CA ALA A 1062 -40.62 6.77 35.69
C ALA A 1062 -40.86 7.52 34.36
N TRP A 1063 -40.15 8.61 34.09
CA TRP A 1063 -40.13 9.25 32.77
C TRP A 1063 -39.22 8.53 31.77
N PHE A 1064 -38.09 8.00 32.25
CA PHE A 1064 -37.10 7.33 31.42
C PHE A 1064 -37.57 5.92 31.00
N GLU A 1065 -38.25 5.18 31.89
CA GLU A 1065 -38.88 3.89 31.52
C GLU A 1065 -39.89 4.07 30.36
N ARG A 1066 -40.75 5.10 30.42
CA ARG A 1066 -41.68 5.44 29.31
C ARG A 1066 -40.96 5.79 28.01
N TRP A 1067 -39.81 6.44 28.09
CA TRP A 1067 -39.01 6.82 26.92
C TRP A 1067 -38.33 5.59 26.27
N LEU A 1068 -37.85 4.65 27.07
CA LEU A 1068 -37.34 3.36 26.58
C LEU A 1068 -38.46 2.55 25.89
N GLU A 1069 -39.64 2.47 26.51
CA GLU A 1069 -40.85 1.85 25.91
C GLU A 1069 -41.28 2.52 24.60
N ALA A 1070 -41.10 3.85 24.48
CA ALA A 1070 -41.39 4.61 23.27
C ALA A 1070 -40.35 4.43 22.13
N GLY A 1071 -39.33 3.59 22.34
CA GLY A 1071 -38.31 3.24 21.34
C GLY A 1071 -36.88 3.70 21.65
N GLY A 1072 -36.63 4.31 22.83
CA GLY A 1072 -35.29 4.70 23.26
C GLY A 1072 -34.35 3.53 23.59
N SER A 1073 -34.89 2.31 23.74
CA SER A 1073 -34.12 1.09 24.06
C SER A 1073 -33.07 0.73 23.02
N ALA A 1074 -33.37 0.90 21.74
CA ALA A 1074 -32.44 0.64 20.64
C ALA A 1074 -31.23 1.62 20.60
N ALA A 1075 -31.22 2.63 21.48
CA ALA A 1075 -30.16 3.61 21.64
C ALA A 1075 -29.66 3.70 23.11
N THR A 1076 -29.95 2.70 23.94
CA THR A 1076 -29.55 2.69 25.36
C THR A 1076 -28.83 1.40 25.75
N ALA A 1077 -27.74 1.51 26.52
CA ALA A 1077 -27.03 0.36 27.07
C ALA A 1077 -26.84 0.51 28.58
N LEU A 1078 -27.28 -0.48 29.35
CA LEU A 1078 -27.23 -0.53 30.82
C LEU A 1078 -26.45 -1.76 31.35
N TYR A 1079 -25.88 -2.58 30.46
CA TYR A 1079 -25.30 -3.89 30.77
C TYR A 1079 -24.46 -3.91 32.05
N GLY A 1080 -24.72 -4.91 32.91
CA GLY A 1080 -24.01 -5.11 34.18
C GLY A 1080 -24.25 -4.06 35.27
N SER A 1081 -25.11 -3.05 35.05
CA SER A 1081 -25.51 -2.10 36.10
C SER A 1081 -26.55 -2.74 37.05
N PRO A 1082 -26.57 -2.43 38.36
CA PRO A 1082 -27.48 -3.05 39.33
C PRO A 1082 -28.97 -2.94 38.94
N VAL A 1083 -29.38 -1.82 38.34
CA VAL A 1083 -30.76 -1.56 37.89
C VAL A 1083 -31.30 -2.63 36.92
N CYS A 1084 -30.44 -3.29 36.15
CA CYS A 1084 -30.85 -4.41 35.29
C CYS A 1084 -31.39 -5.59 36.09
N ALA A 1085 -30.88 -5.85 37.31
CA ALA A 1085 -31.40 -6.92 38.16
C ALA A 1085 -32.80 -6.59 38.70
N SER A 1086 -33.06 -5.34 39.09
CA SER A 1086 -34.41 -4.89 39.51
C SER A 1086 -35.42 -4.85 38.36
N LEU A 1087 -34.99 -4.50 37.14
CA LEU A 1087 -35.84 -4.54 35.94
C LEU A 1087 -36.21 -5.98 35.58
N LEU A 1088 -35.22 -6.89 35.51
CA LEU A 1088 -35.45 -8.31 35.24
C LEU A 1088 -36.22 -9.04 36.36
N ALA A 1089 -36.25 -8.50 37.58
CA ALA A 1089 -37.06 -9.02 38.69
C ALA A 1089 -38.49 -8.44 38.73
N ARG A 1090 -38.76 -7.34 38.01
CA ARG A 1090 -40.11 -6.76 37.81
C ARG A 1090 -40.85 -7.35 36.61
N ASP A 1091 -40.13 -7.98 35.68
CA ASP A 1091 -40.66 -8.61 34.48
C ASP A 1091 -40.91 -10.11 34.74
N ASP A 1092 -42.18 -10.55 34.70
CA ASP A 1092 -42.64 -11.91 35.07
C ASP A 1092 -42.21 -12.99 34.06
N ALA A 1093 -40.90 -13.19 33.94
CA ALA A 1093 -40.21 -14.12 33.04
C ALA A 1093 -40.53 -13.97 31.54
N ASN A 1094 -41.22 -12.90 31.14
CA ASN A 1094 -41.75 -12.70 29.78
C ASN A 1094 -41.03 -11.56 29.04
N ALA A 1095 -39.77 -11.32 29.43
CA ALA A 1095 -38.76 -10.39 28.90
C ALA A 1095 -39.28 -9.44 27.82
N THR A 1096 -39.85 -8.31 28.28
CA THR A 1096 -40.16 -7.15 27.45
C THR A 1096 -38.96 -6.77 26.61
N THR A 1097 -39.19 -6.55 25.31
CA THR A 1097 -38.09 -6.45 24.32
C THR A 1097 -37.12 -5.34 24.64
N TRP A 1098 -37.61 -4.24 25.22
CA TRP A 1098 -36.80 -3.10 25.62
C TRP A 1098 -35.84 -3.41 26.77
N ILE A 1099 -36.25 -4.19 27.79
CA ILE A 1099 -35.36 -4.61 28.90
C ILE A 1099 -34.27 -5.54 28.36
N ALA A 1100 -34.64 -6.48 27.48
CA ALA A 1100 -33.69 -7.38 26.84
C ALA A 1100 -32.68 -6.66 25.93
N GLU A 1101 -33.11 -5.59 25.24
CA GLU A 1101 -32.24 -4.73 24.43
C GLU A 1101 -31.23 -3.96 25.29
N VAL A 1102 -31.67 -3.25 26.33
CA VAL A 1102 -30.78 -2.38 27.11
C VAL A 1102 -29.85 -3.11 28.07
N CYS A 1103 -30.26 -4.27 28.61
CA CYS A 1103 -29.48 -5.03 29.59
C CYS A 1103 -28.77 -6.28 29.02
N GLY A 1104 -29.04 -6.68 27.77
CA GLY A 1104 -28.64 -7.98 27.23
C GLY A 1104 -27.29 -8.05 26.51
N ALA A 1105 -26.68 -6.93 26.16
CA ALA A 1105 -25.45 -6.88 25.36
C ALA A 1105 -24.39 -5.95 25.97
N ASP A 1106 -23.16 -6.45 26.12
CA ASP A 1106 -21.95 -5.67 26.42
C ASP A 1106 -21.44 -5.03 25.12
N TYR A 1107 -21.54 -3.72 25.02
CA TYR A 1107 -21.00 -2.90 23.93
C TYR A 1107 -19.62 -2.32 24.28
N GLN A 1108 -19.08 -2.65 25.46
CA GLN A 1108 -17.76 -2.26 25.94
C GLN A 1108 -17.51 -0.74 26.01
N THR A 1109 -18.57 0.07 26.06
CA THR A 1109 -18.45 1.54 26.07
C THR A 1109 -17.81 2.09 27.34
N TRP A 1110 -17.74 1.28 28.40
CA TRP A 1110 -16.96 1.54 29.62
C TRP A 1110 -15.44 1.58 29.39
N GLU A 1111 -14.94 1.09 28.24
CA GLU A 1111 -13.53 1.24 27.84
C GLU A 1111 -13.15 2.70 27.54
N GLY A 1112 -14.09 3.50 27.04
CA GLY A 1112 -13.90 4.86 26.55
C GLY A 1112 -13.87 4.98 25.02
N THR A 1113 -13.82 6.22 24.57
CA THR A 1113 -13.74 6.68 23.17
C THR A 1113 -12.29 6.73 22.70
N TYR A 1114 -11.35 6.98 23.61
CA TYR A 1114 -9.92 6.86 23.31
C TYR A 1114 -9.51 5.37 23.31
N PRO A 1115 -9.05 4.80 22.17
CA PRO A 1115 -8.74 3.38 22.08
C PRO A 1115 -7.38 3.08 22.72
N TRP A 1116 -7.33 3.15 24.06
CA TRP A 1116 -6.12 3.07 24.88
C TRP A 1116 -5.25 1.85 24.55
N GLN A 1117 -5.86 0.68 24.36
CA GLN A 1117 -5.15 -0.56 24.05
C GLN A 1117 -4.41 -0.50 22.70
N LEU A 1118 -5.02 0.13 21.68
CA LEU A 1118 -4.44 0.28 20.34
C LEU A 1118 -3.35 1.36 20.30
N MET A 1119 -3.49 2.41 21.11
CA MET A 1119 -2.54 3.53 21.15
C MET A 1119 -1.33 3.28 22.05
N LEU A 1120 -1.44 2.42 23.06
CA LEU A 1120 -0.34 2.16 24.00
C LEU A 1120 0.98 1.81 23.29
N PRO A 1121 1.04 0.89 22.30
CA PRO A 1121 2.29 0.58 21.59
C PRO A 1121 2.92 1.78 20.86
N GLN A 1122 2.10 2.65 20.26
CA GLN A 1122 2.57 3.86 19.56
C GLN A 1122 3.10 4.96 20.51
N ARG A 1123 2.87 4.79 21.81
CA ARG A 1123 3.18 5.76 22.87
C ARG A 1123 4.08 5.16 23.98
N GLN A 1124 4.65 3.98 23.75
CA GLN A 1124 5.72 3.45 24.61
C GLN A 1124 7.01 4.29 24.47
N LEU A 1125 7.94 4.07 25.40
CA LEU A 1125 9.29 4.64 25.30
C LEU A 1125 10.02 3.99 24.12
N ASP A 1126 10.31 4.78 23.08
CA ASP A 1126 11.26 4.40 22.02
C ASP A 1126 12.66 4.19 22.67
N PHE A 1127 13.02 2.92 22.90
CA PHE A 1127 14.33 2.43 23.38
C PHE A 1127 15.21 1.94 22.21
#